data_AF-A0A2P4ZLF5-F1
#
_entry.id   AF-A0A2P4ZLF5-F1
#
_cell.length_a   1.000
_cell.length_b   1.000
_cell.length_c   1.000
_cell.angle_alpha   90.00
_cell.angle_beta   90.00
_cell.angle_gamma   90.00
#
_symmetry.space_group_name_H-M   'P 1'
#
loop_
_entity.id
_entity.type
_entity.pdbx_description
1 polymer ?
#
loop_
_entity_poly.entity_id
_entity_poly.type
_entity_poly.pdbx_seq_one_letter_code
_entity_poly.pdbx_strand_id
1 'polypeptide(L)'
;MPPERCISRIAYMYPILADADHDGICRDNLHNPEMDRRRLIRINGRRVPGTCEWIRNNVLYRSWSTCSQPSSDTPLLWISGGPGMGKTMLSIFVVEELEARARQEPLVTLLFFFSSSNEADRNTAVAILSGLLFQLIEQHPGLAKHASYYLKPSHVVSSLASFDTLWHIFERILGDLALQTVQCVLDGLDECERESAGWLLTELEGQARSSAGRFRLLVLSREMDGLGGFTRLRLDPNNDKPLASDIERCIADGVRRLSRLDGIALKVCDMLQAKSDGTFLWVGLILKELAKKKTSQEVWETIHSLPKGLDKIYSRILDQITPQQQDESARLLRWVATAMRPLRLEELQELRGLAGCGGGGPGYLISSLQACREQVVCCEELLRIHDDAVHLVHQSARDYLLGAAKPFGIRPEEAHLELARHCLSCLEQSEAQSPSPLREYAIMYWPEHARQSKQHANKVLERSRPFFRDGSPLGLRWWQVYRRTKEPGADDAPPGGKMSWLHVAAHFGIKSFVEKTLTDDAWRFWSRKITERDDLGRTLLHCAASGGHQDMVELLLRHRADANAKDGRGGTTLMWAAAQGHQGVTDLLIKHGVDVNAKDQRRQTALGKAARQGHLEIVRRLLDLGADVEAEDNRKRRPLGLAAEQGHEAVVEALLKRAPQVDSQDFWGQTALMRAARRGHAAIVRTLLGHGADVHKRERLDEQTALMMAAAGGHRAIVAQLLGHGAHVNGQERRGGRTALMMAAEAGHATVVEELLGHGADVDRQERGGGRTALMWATERDEEQDAVVRLLLEHKASPDKRDCMDGRTALMRAVLQNHATVMELLLGSGADTNVNDEAGVTPLMLAVEGGHAMAASRLIALGAKVNAQDRSRKWTALTRAVERNHEELICLLLDNGAEIDARSTPQQDTALITASEEGRESIVRLLLDRGAEIDARDWAARTALMRAVDRDQEAVVRLLLERGAGINVNSWEEGTALMRAARRGNSAVVELLLASGADVDAKDQFRGQDALMAATTADHAPVVQLLLDHGADANARGLRGETALMAAAERGNDFTTLLLLSRGAAAGATDLDGHTALTRASQRGHRAVITLLSSALSAEPSQWFDEKSKAG
;
A
#
# COMPACT_ATOMS: atom_id res chain seq x y z
N MET A 1 21.71 21.61 22.26
CA MET A 1 20.86 20.53 22.79
C MET A 1 20.18 19.85 21.62
N PRO A 2 20.28 18.52 21.47
CA PRO A 2 19.99 17.86 20.21
C PRO A 2 18.48 17.74 19.93
N PRO A 3 18.09 17.62 18.65
CA PRO A 3 16.70 17.64 18.17
C PRO A 3 16.02 16.25 18.24
N GLU A 4 16.15 15.54 19.35
CA GLU A 4 15.67 14.15 19.49
C GLU A 4 14.41 13.99 20.37
N ARG A 5 13.68 15.08 20.66
CA ARG A 5 12.43 15.02 21.44
C ARG A 5 11.16 15.50 20.73
N CYS A 6 11.19 15.69 19.41
CA CYS A 6 9.97 15.93 18.63
C CYS A 6 9.43 14.69 17.88
N ILE A 7 10.12 13.54 17.95
CA ILE A 7 9.72 12.31 17.23
C ILE A 7 8.70 11.48 18.03
N SER A 8 8.45 11.78 19.32
CA SER A 8 7.59 10.95 20.19
C SER A 8 6.13 11.44 20.37
N ARG A 9 5.59 12.26 19.46
CA ARG A 9 4.16 12.64 19.45
C ARG A 9 3.41 12.37 18.14
N ILE A 10 3.98 11.57 17.24
CA ILE A 10 3.34 11.15 15.97
C ILE A 10 3.02 9.65 16.05
N ALA A 11 2.11 9.24 16.93
CA ALA A 11 1.88 7.82 17.24
C ALA A 11 0.45 7.29 16.99
N TYR A 12 -0.46 8.05 16.37
CA TYR A 12 -1.83 7.57 16.16
C TYR A 12 -2.41 7.74 14.74
N MET A 13 -1.61 8.20 13.77
CA MET A 13 -1.99 8.21 12.34
C MET A 13 -1.08 7.36 11.43
N TYR A 14 -0.03 6.74 11.98
CA TYR A 14 0.98 6.04 11.19
C TYR A 14 0.48 4.76 10.50
N PRO A 15 -0.41 3.90 11.06
CA PRO A 15 -0.75 2.64 10.39
C PRO A 15 -1.67 2.79 9.16
N ILE A 16 -2.56 3.79 9.15
CA ILE A 16 -3.56 3.95 8.06
C ILE A 16 -2.96 4.65 6.83
N LEU A 17 -1.93 5.47 7.02
CA LEU A 17 -1.27 6.21 5.93
C LEU A 17 0.08 5.59 5.51
N ALA A 18 0.77 4.81 6.36
CA ALA A 18 2.06 4.20 6.01
C ALA A 18 1.93 2.96 5.11
N ASP A 19 0.86 2.17 5.23
CA ASP A 19 0.62 1.02 4.33
C ASP A 19 0.31 1.43 2.88
N ALA A 20 0.02 2.73 2.65
CA ALA A 20 -0.17 3.32 1.33
C ALA A 20 1.05 4.12 0.83
N ASP A 21 2.15 4.19 1.61
CA ASP A 21 3.27 5.10 1.38
C ASP A 21 4.59 4.38 1.08
N HIS A 22 4.59 3.54 0.04
CA HIS A 22 5.86 3.04 -0.53
C HIS A 22 6.65 4.13 -1.29
N ASP A 23 6.02 5.27 -1.64
CA ASP A 23 6.59 6.31 -2.52
C ASP A 23 6.49 7.76 -1.97
N GLY A 24 6.03 8.02 -0.75
CA GLY A 24 5.95 9.38 -0.18
C GLY A 24 4.75 10.23 -0.62
N ILE A 25 3.78 9.63 -1.33
CA ILE A 25 2.64 10.30 -1.98
C ILE A 25 1.57 10.76 -0.98
N CYS A 26 1.42 10.10 0.17
CA CYS A 26 0.38 10.48 1.16
C CYS A 26 0.79 11.71 2.00
N ARG A 27 2.09 11.89 2.25
CA ARG A 27 2.63 13.06 2.99
C ARG A 27 2.48 14.37 2.23
N ASP A 28 2.50 14.33 0.91
CA ASP A 28 2.37 15.53 0.06
C ASP A 28 0.91 15.97 -0.18
N ASN A 29 -0.09 15.11 0.13
CA ASN A 29 -1.50 15.37 -0.17
C ASN A 29 -2.38 15.80 1.03
N LEU A 30 -2.01 15.47 2.27
CA LEU A 30 -2.68 15.97 3.49
C LEU A 30 -1.91 17.17 4.05
N HIS A 31 -2.39 18.36 3.68
CA HIS A 31 -1.73 19.63 3.95
C HIS A 31 -1.86 20.03 5.43
N ASN A 32 -0.75 20.45 6.07
CA ASN A 32 -0.74 20.93 7.46
C ASN A 32 -0.78 22.48 7.50
N PRO A 33 -1.91 23.11 7.87
CA PRO A 33 -2.06 24.57 7.83
C PRO A 33 -1.16 25.34 8.80
N GLU A 34 -0.56 24.63 9.78
CA GLU A 34 0.42 25.21 10.69
C GLU A 34 1.74 25.55 9.98
N MET A 35 2.07 24.78 8.93
CA MET A 35 3.21 25.09 8.06
C MET A 35 2.95 26.37 7.26
N ASP A 36 1.71 26.59 6.80
CA ASP A 36 1.34 27.83 6.10
C ASP A 36 1.47 29.04 7.01
N ARG A 37 0.96 28.95 8.24
CA ARG A 37 1.08 30.01 9.23
C ARG A 37 2.55 30.36 9.49
N ARG A 38 3.40 29.37 9.77
CA ARG A 38 4.84 29.57 10.00
C ARG A 38 5.52 30.19 8.78
N ARG A 39 5.14 29.75 7.58
CA ARG A 39 5.67 30.28 6.33
C ARG A 39 5.23 31.71 6.08
N LEU A 40 3.97 32.04 6.30
CA LEU A 40 3.46 33.41 6.20
C LEU A 40 4.13 34.35 7.22
N ILE A 41 4.41 33.89 8.44
CA ILE A 41 5.19 34.68 9.41
C ILE A 41 6.64 34.88 8.93
N ARG A 42 7.25 33.88 8.28
CA ARG A 42 8.58 34.04 7.65
C ARG A 42 8.54 35.00 6.47
N ILE A 43 7.51 34.95 5.63
CA ILE A 43 7.37 35.78 4.43
C ILE A 43 6.99 37.22 4.80
N ASN A 44 5.95 37.42 5.60
CA ASN A 44 5.39 38.73 5.91
C ASN A 44 6.04 39.39 7.13
N GLY A 45 6.87 38.66 7.88
CA GLY A 45 7.52 39.12 9.10
C GLY A 45 6.64 38.91 10.35
N ARG A 46 7.22 39.12 11.55
CA ARG A 46 6.44 39.03 12.80
C ARG A 46 5.60 40.29 13.01
N ARG A 47 4.39 40.10 13.56
CA ARG A 47 3.51 41.19 14.01
C ARG A 47 4.24 42.13 14.96
N VAL A 48 4.06 43.43 14.79
CA VAL A 48 4.54 44.46 15.72
C VAL A 48 3.72 44.39 17.01
N PRO A 49 4.33 44.31 18.21
CA PRO A 49 3.60 44.27 19.46
C PRO A 49 2.60 45.44 19.59
N GLY A 50 1.39 45.14 20.05
CA GLY A 50 0.31 46.13 20.20
C GLY A 50 -0.56 46.34 18.96
N THR A 51 -0.25 45.79 17.78
CA THR A 51 -1.13 45.94 16.60
C THR A 51 -2.21 44.87 16.51
N CYS A 52 -3.31 45.10 15.79
CA CYS A 52 -4.47 44.18 15.65
C CYS A 52 -5.30 43.95 16.92
N GLU A 53 -4.86 44.43 18.10
CA GLU A 53 -5.53 44.17 19.38
C GLU A 53 -6.92 44.81 19.50
N TRP A 54 -7.18 45.86 18.71
CA TRP A 54 -8.46 46.54 18.66
C TRP A 54 -9.61 45.61 18.27
N ILE A 55 -9.34 44.53 17.51
CA ILE A 55 -10.37 43.57 17.09
C ILE A 55 -11.07 42.94 18.31
N ARG A 56 -10.37 42.79 19.44
CA ARG A 56 -10.93 42.27 20.70
C ARG A 56 -12.06 43.11 21.25
N ASN A 57 -12.10 44.40 20.92
CA ASN A 57 -13.12 45.35 21.36
C ASN A 57 -14.17 45.62 20.29
N ASN A 58 -14.04 45.05 19.09
CA ASN A 58 -15.00 45.23 18.01
C ASN A 58 -16.30 44.46 18.33
N VAL A 59 -17.44 45.14 18.17
CA VAL A 59 -18.76 44.60 18.52
C VAL A 59 -19.14 43.39 17.65
N LEU A 60 -18.85 43.44 16.34
CA LEU A 60 -19.16 42.36 15.41
C LEU A 60 -18.31 41.11 15.71
N TYR A 61 -17.00 41.29 15.89
CA TYR A 61 -16.10 40.18 16.26
C TYR A 61 -16.44 39.59 17.65
N ARG A 62 -16.81 40.41 18.62
CA ARG A 62 -17.27 39.93 19.94
C ARG A 62 -18.54 39.10 19.83
N SER A 63 -19.55 39.58 19.10
CA SER A 63 -20.80 38.83 18.90
C SER A 63 -20.53 37.49 18.21
N TRP A 64 -19.63 37.46 17.23
CA TRP A 64 -19.25 36.24 16.54
C TRP A 64 -18.46 35.27 17.45
N SER A 65 -17.57 35.79 18.30
CA SER A 65 -16.66 34.96 19.12
C SER A 65 -17.21 34.49 20.48
N THR A 66 -18.23 35.12 21.08
CA THR A 66 -18.60 34.88 22.50
C THR A 66 -19.83 34.00 22.75
N CYS A 67 -20.46 33.36 21.75
CA CYS A 67 -21.48 32.29 21.91
C CYS A 67 -22.63 32.56 22.92
N SER A 68 -22.97 33.82 23.22
CA SER A 68 -23.74 34.12 24.45
C SER A 68 -25.24 34.36 24.26
N GLN A 69 -25.79 34.62 23.06
CA GLN A 69 -27.25 34.76 22.88
C GLN A 69 -27.78 34.29 21.50
N PRO A 70 -28.77 33.37 21.45
CA PRO A 70 -29.22 32.71 20.21
C PRO A 70 -30.15 33.53 19.28
N SER A 71 -30.54 34.75 19.64
CA SER A 71 -31.58 35.50 18.88
C SER A 71 -31.06 36.60 17.94
N SER A 72 -29.76 36.92 17.93
CA SER A 72 -29.18 37.91 16.98
C SER A 72 -27.79 37.57 16.45
N ASP A 73 -27.22 36.42 16.79
CA ASP A 73 -25.85 36.04 16.42
C ASP A 73 -25.78 35.43 15.01
N THR A 74 -25.15 36.13 14.06
CA THR A 74 -24.83 35.56 12.74
C THR A 74 -23.56 34.70 12.83
N PRO A 75 -23.59 33.40 12.45
CA PRO A 75 -22.41 32.52 12.52
C PRO A 75 -21.34 32.83 11.45
N LEU A 76 -21.65 33.75 10.53
CA LEU A 76 -20.85 34.12 9.37
C LEU A 76 -20.34 35.56 9.50
N LEU A 77 -19.02 35.74 9.61
CA LEU A 77 -18.36 37.04 9.68
C LEU A 77 -17.36 37.17 8.52
N TRP A 78 -17.41 38.31 7.82
CA TRP A 78 -16.48 38.62 6.73
C TRP A 78 -15.71 39.89 7.04
N ILE A 79 -14.39 39.77 7.15
CA ILE A 79 -13.48 40.93 7.25
C ILE A 79 -12.93 41.22 5.85
N SER A 80 -13.42 42.30 5.25
CA SER A 80 -13.02 42.75 3.92
C SER A 80 -12.00 43.88 3.99
N GLY A 81 -11.00 43.87 3.10
CA GLY A 81 -10.04 44.97 3.02
C GLY A 81 -9.31 45.01 1.69
N GLY A 82 -8.88 46.20 1.28
CA GLY A 82 -8.07 46.41 0.09
C GLY A 82 -6.70 45.71 0.13
N PRO A 83 -5.91 45.78 -0.95
CA PRO A 83 -4.57 45.20 -0.98
C PRO A 83 -3.64 45.85 0.05
N GLY A 84 -2.83 45.05 0.76
CA GLY A 84 -1.82 45.57 1.69
C GLY A 84 -2.35 46.12 3.03
N MET A 85 -3.61 45.88 3.37
CA MET A 85 -4.29 46.43 4.55
C MET A 85 -4.09 45.62 5.84
N GLY A 86 -3.17 44.65 5.84
CA GLY A 86 -2.84 43.86 7.03
C GLY A 86 -3.78 42.68 7.33
N LYS A 87 -4.63 42.25 6.38
CA LYS A 87 -5.58 41.12 6.54
C LYS A 87 -4.90 39.85 7.08
N THR A 88 -3.83 39.39 6.42
CA THR A 88 -3.10 38.19 6.85
C THR A 88 -2.48 38.32 8.24
N MET A 89 -2.04 39.52 8.63
CA MET A 89 -1.52 39.74 10.00
C MET A 89 -2.65 39.76 11.04
N LEU A 90 -3.82 40.28 10.66
CA LEU A 90 -5.02 40.25 11.48
C LEU A 90 -5.56 38.83 11.63
N SER A 91 -5.59 38.01 10.57
CA SER A 91 -6.00 36.61 10.65
C SER A 91 -5.03 35.78 11.49
N ILE A 92 -3.72 35.97 11.36
CA ILE A 92 -2.73 35.34 12.25
C ILE A 92 -3.00 35.72 13.71
N PHE A 93 -3.21 37.01 14.00
CA PHE A 93 -3.51 37.46 15.36
C PHE A 93 -4.82 36.87 15.90
N VAL A 94 -5.88 36.84 15.08
CA VAL A 94 -7.17 36.25 15.44
C VAL A 94 -7.01 34.76 15.73
N VAL A 95 -6.26 34.02 14.91
CA VAL A 95 -5.98 32.60 15.16
C VAL A 95 -5.19 32.42 16.46
N GLU A 96 -4.10 33.18 16.69
CA GLU A 96 -3.34 33.11 17.96
C GLU A 96 -4.22 33.40 19.20
N GLU A 97 -5.16 34.33 19.05
CA GLU A 97 -6.10 34.76 20.09
C GLU A 97 -7.15 33.68 20.39
N LEU A 98 -7.76 33.10 19.35
CA LEU A 98 -8.71 32.00 19.47
C LEU A 98 -8.04 30.72 19.96
N GLU A 99 -6.79 30.43 19.56
CA GLU A 99 -6.00 29.31 20.10
C GLU A 99 -5.72 29.47 21.60
N ALA A 100 -5.43 30.69 22.06
CA ALA A 100 -5.25 30.98 23.48
C ALA A 100 -6.54 30.74 24.27
N ARG A 101 -7.71 31.06 23.69
CA ARG A 101 -9.03 30.81 24.28
C ARG A 101 -9.42 29.33 24.24
N ALA A 102 -9.23 28.63 23.12
CA ALA A 102 -9.53 27.21 22.97
C ALA A 102 -8.74 26.34 23.95
N ARG A 103 -7.53 26.77 24.35
CA ARG A 103 -6.77 26.13 25.45
C ARG A 103 -7.42 26.26 26.83
N GLN A 104 -8.26 27.26 27.03
CA GLN A 104 -9.00 27.50 28.29
C GLN A 104 -10.44 26.95 28.22
N GLU A 105 -10.99 26.78 27.02
CA GLU A 105 -12.34 26.28 26.76
C GLU A 105 -12.31 24.96 25.96
N PRO A 106 -12.29 23.79 26.62
CA PRO A 106 -12.12 22.48 25.96
C PRO A 106 -13.29 22.06 25.05
N LEU A 107 -14.37 22.84 25.01
CA LEU A 107 -15.54 22.61 24.16
C LEU A 107 -15.46 23.38 22.82
N VAL A 108 -14.41 24.18 22.60
CA VAL A 108 -14.21 24.94 21.37
C VAL A 108 -13.06 24.35 20.57
N THR A 109 -13.36 23.93 19.34
CA THR A 109 -12.38 23.45 18.35
C THR A 109 -12.09 24.57 17.37
N LEU A 110 -10.81 24.91 17.20
CA LEU A 110 -10.38 25.93 16.25
C LEU A 110 -9.79 25.28 15.00
N LEU A 111 -10.28 25.70 13.84
CA LEU A 111 -9.73 25.36 12.53
C LEU A 111 -9.30 26.63 11.83
N PHE A 112 -8.21 26.57 11.08
CA PHE A 112 -7.80 27.68 10.24
C PHE A 112 -7.14 27.23 8.95
N PHE A 113 -7.19 28.08 7.94
CA PHE A 113 -6.46 27.88 6.69
C PHE A 113 -6.02 29.22 6.13
N PHE A 114 -4.80 29.28 5.60
CA PHE A 114 -4.27 30.48 4.98
C PHE A 114 -3.96 30.22 3.52
N SER A 115 -4.78 30.76 2.61
CA SER A 115 -4.50 30.76 1.19
C SER A 115 -3.38 31.74 0.85
N SER A 116 -2.58 31.38 -0.15
CA SER A 116 -1.44 32.19 -0.60
C SER A 116 -1.45 32.30 -2.12
N SER A 117 -1.48 33.51 -2.65
CA SER A 117 -1.52 33.83 -4.09
C SER A 117 -0.45 33.17 -4.93
N ASN A 118 0.59 32.70 -4.26
CA ASN A 118 1.72 32.04 -4.83
C ASN A 118 1.55 30.52 -4.91
N GLU A 119 0.43 29.86 -4.60
CA GLU A 119 0.31 28.40 -4.71
C GLU A 119 -1.07 27.95 -5.22
N ALA A 120 -1.28 28.00 -6.55
CA ALA A 120 -2.59 27.66 -7.11
C ALA A 120 -3.00 26.20 -6.90
N ASP A 121 -2.04 25.26 -6.89
CA ASP A 121 -2.31 23.84 -6.63
C ASP A 121 -2.78 23.61 -5.17
N ARG A 122 -2.50 24.55 -4.26
CA ARG A 122 -2.86 24.49 -2.82
C ARG A 122 -3.99 25.43 -2.42
N ASN A 123 -4.42 26.32 -3.32
CA ASN A 123 -5.63 27.12 -3.15
C ASN A 123 -6.77 26.54 -3.99
N THR A 124 -7.03 25.24 -3.79
CA THR A 124 -8.23 24.57 -4.29
C THR A 124 -9.17 24.28 -3.13
N ALA A 125 -10.46 24.10 -3.42
CA ALA A 125 -11.44 23.72 -2.41
C ALA A 125 -11.06 22.41 -1.72
N VAL A 126 -10.52 21.46 -2.50
CA VAL A 126 -9.97 20.18 -2.04
C VAL A 126 -8.84 20.39 -1.04
N ALA A 127 -7.86 21.27 -1.34
CA ALA A 127 -6.73 21.52 -0.46
C ALA A 127 -7.14 22.19 0.86
N ILE A 128 -8.03 23.19 0.80
CA ILE A 128 -8.57 23.86 2.00
C ILE A 128 -9.25 22.83 2.89
N LEU A 129 -10.13 22.03 2.31
CA LEU A 129 -10.93 21.04 3.02
C LEU A 129 -10.08 19.91 3.61
N SER A 130 -9.09 19.42 2.86
CA SER A 130 -8.08 18.47 3.34
C SER A 130 -7.31 19.03 4.54
N GLY A 131 -6.91 20.31 4.52
CA GLY A 131 -6.22 20.96 5.63
C GLY A 131 -7.11 21.16 6.87
N LEU A 132 -8.40 21.45 6.67
CA LEU A 132 -9.37 21.54 7.77
C LEU A 132 -9.65 20.16 8.40
N LEU A 133 -9.79 19.12 7.57
CA LEU A 133 -9.95 17.73 8.01
C LEU A 133 -8.74 17.22 8.77
N PHE A 134 -7.54 17.52 8.29
CA PHE A 134 -6.29 17.17 8.95
C PHE A 134 -6.27 17.71 10.39
N GLN A 135 -6.61 19.01 10.58
CA GLN A 135 -6.68 19.62 11.90
C GLN A 135 -7.77 19.00 12.79
N LEU A 136 -8.94 18.70 12.24
CA LEU A 136 -10.02 18.05 13.00
C LEU A 136 -9.60 16.67 13.53
N ILE A 137 -8.93 15.88 12.69
CA ILE A 137 -8.45 14.54 13.05
C ILE A 137 -7.27 14.61 14.01
N GLU A 138 -6.35 15.56 13.80
CA GLU A 138 -5.19 15.77 14.68
C GLU A 138 -5.62 16.21 16.09
N GLN A 139 -6.56 17.16 16.18
CA GLN A 139 -7.07 17.66 17.46
C GLN A 139 -8.00 16.66 18.14
N HIS A 140 -8.72 15.84 17.38
CA HIS A 140 -9.66 14.84 17.89
C HIS A 140 -9.45 13.48 17.19
N PRO A 141 -8.41 12.70 17.57
CA PRO A 141 -8.06 11.44 16.90
C PRO A 141 -9.21 10.40 16.86
N GLY A 142 -10.11 10.43 17.85
CA GLY A 142 -11.30 9.57 17.88
C GLY A 142 -12.31 9.83 16.75
N LEU A 143 -12.20 10.94 16.03
CA LEU A 143 -13.03 11.28 14.87
C LEU A 143 -12.48 10.71 13.55
N ALA A 144 -11.25 10.17 13.55
CA ALA A 144 -10.65 9.50 12.39
C ALA A 144 -11.49 8.31 11.89
N LYS A 145 -12.32 7.72 12.77
CA LYS A 145 -13.31 6.68 12.43
C LYS A 145 -14.29 7.09 11.31
N HIS A 146 -14.53 8.39 11.14
CA HIS A 146 -15.40 8.92 10.09
C HIS A 146 -14.69 9.02 8.73
N ALA A 147 -13.35 9.10 8.73
CA ALA A 147 -12.50 9.20 7.54
C ALA A 147 -11.94 7.84 7.08
N SER A 148 -11.69 6.91 8.01
CA SER A 148 -11.12 5.58 7.73
C SER A 148 -11.94 4.76 6.72
N TYR A 149 -13.24 5.03 6.66
CA TYR A 149 -14.16 4.44 5.70
C TYR A 149 -13.80 4.77 4.25
N TYR A 150 -13.43 6.03 3.99
CA TYR A 150 -13.23 6.61 2.67
C TYR A 150 -11.78 6.51 2.19
N LEU A 151 -10.81 6.33 3.10
CA LEU A 151 -9.37 6.34 2.82
C LEU A 151 -8.76 4.93 2.78
N LYS A 152 -9.28 4.04 1.92
CA LYS A 152 -8.72 2.69 1.72
C LYS A 152 -7.51 2.71 0.77
N PRO A 153 -6.44 1.93 1.02
CA PRO A 153 -5.18 1.95 0.24
C PRO A 153 -5.35 1.91 -1.28
N SER A 154 -6.34 1.16 -1.78
CA SER A 154 -6.59 1.02 -3.23
C SER A 154 -7.20 2.25 -3.92
N HIS A 155 -7.69 3.24 -3.15
CA HIS A 155 -8.40 4.43 -3.67
C HIS A 155 -8.06 5.72 -2.89
N VAL A 156 -7.05 5.72 -2.00
CA VAL A 156 -6.71 6.90 -1.18
C VAL A 156 -6.46 8.12 -2.05
N VAL A 157 -5.67 7.96 -3.11
CA VAL A 157 -5.30 9.06 -4.01
C VAL A 157 -6.52 9.65 -4.73
N SER A 158 -7.44 8.82 -5.21
CA SER A 158 -8.67 9.30 -5.85
C SER A 158 -9.67 9.91 -4.86
N SER A 159 -9.68 9.43 -3.61
CA SER A 159 -10.59 9.90 -2.56
C SER A 159 -10.13 11.23 -1.96
N LEU A 160 -8.82 11.42 -1.78
CA LEU A 160 -8.21 12.68 -1.35
C LEU A 160 -8.19 13.76 -2.45
N ALA A 161 -8.38 13.36 -3.71
CA ALA A 161 -8.52 14.30 -4.84
C ALA A 161 -9.98 14.75 -5.08
N SER A 162 -10.96 14.13 -4.41
CA SER A 162 -12.39 14.41 -4.59
C SER A 162 -12.90 15.39 -3.54
N PHE A 163 -13.40 16.54 -4.01
CA PHE A 163 -14.03 17.54 -3.14
C PHE A 163 -15.23 16.94 -2.39
N ASP A 164 -16.14 16.25 -3.09
CA ASP A 164 -17.34 15.66 -2.51
C ASP A 164 -17.02 14.64 -1.42
N THR A 165 -15.98 13.82 -1.62
CA THR A 165 -15.56 12.82 -0.64
C THR A 165 -15.04 13.48 0.63
N LEU A 166 -14.16 14.48 0.48
CA LEU A 166 -13.63 15.24 1.62
C LEU A 166 -14.75 16.03 2.32
N TRP A 167 -15.68 16.61 1.57
CA TRP A 167 -16.79 17.37 2.13
C TRP A 167 -17.70 16.51 2.98
N HIS A 168 -18.05 15.32 2.50
CA HIS A 168 -18.83 14.38 3.28
C HIS A 168 -18.13 13.90 4.56
N ILE A 169 -16.81 13.69 4.52
CA ILE A 169 -16.05 13.39 5.73
C ILE A 169 -16.12 14.57 6.71
N PHE A 170 -15.93 15.79 6.20
CA PHE A 170 -15.92 17.02 6.99
C PHE A 170 -17.28 17.29 7.64
N GLU A 171 -18.36 17.20 6.87
CA GLU A 171 -19.75 17.33 7.31
C GLU A 171 -20.09 16.30 8.41
N ARG A 172 -19.71 15.03 8.21
CA ARG A 172 -19.94 13.97 9.21
C ARG A 172 -19.18 14.19 10.51
N ILE A 173 -17.93 14.65 10.41
CA ILE A 173 -17.13 14.98 11.59
C ILE A 173 -17.80 16.14 12.34
N LEU A 174 -18.21 17.22 11.66
CA LEU A 174 -18.92 18.35 12.28
C LEU A 174 -20.27 17.98 12.90
N GLY A 175 -20.92 16.93 12.39
CA GLY A 175 -22.16 16.36 12.93
C GLY A 175 -21.98 15.49 14.17
N ASP A 176 -20.74 15.10 14.54
CA ASP A 176 -20.48 14.32 15.75
C ASP A 176 -20.72 15.16 17.02
N LEU A 177 -21.44 14.59 17.98
CA LEU A 177 -21.78 15.25 19.25
C LEU A 177 -20.55 15.49 20.14
N ALA A 178 -19.44 14.83 19.85
CA ALA A 178 -18.15 15.07 20.51
C ALA A 178 -17.59 16.47 20.21
N LEU A 179 -17.89 17.04 19.04
CA LEU A 179 -17.59 18.43 18.74
C LEU A 179 -18.76 19.29 19.26
N GLN A 180 -18.46 20.34 20.03
CA GLN A 180 -19.49 21.26 20.54
C GLN A 180 -19.55 22.53 19.71
N THR A 181 -18.54 23.39 19.80
CA THR A 181 -18.41 24.59 18.96
C THR A 181 -17.16 24.47 18.09
N VAL A 182 -17.30 24.72 16.79
CA VAL A 182 -16.19 24.75 15.83
C VAL A 182 -16.09 26.14 15.24
N GLN A 183 -14.97 26.80 15.48
CA GLN A 183 -14.64 28.11 14.90
C GLN A 183 -13.64 27.90 13.76
N CYS A 184 -14.00 28.34 12.56
CA CYS A 184 -13.18 28.20 11.36
C CYS A 184 -12.76 29.58 10.85
N VAL A 185 -11.45 29.80 10.66
CA VAL A 185 -10.88 31.04 10.13
C VAL A 185 -10.21 30.79 8.78
N LEU A 186 -10.69 31.42 7.71
CA LEU A 186 -10.13 31.30 6.37
C LEU A 186 -9.55 32.65 5.92
N ASP A 187 -8.24 32.70 5.65
CA ASP A 187 -7.55 33.87 5.10
C ASP A 187 -7.28 33.69 3.60
N GLY A 188 -7.48 34.72 2.80
CA GLY A 188 -7.05 34.77 1.40
C GLY A 188 -7.91 33.96 0.44
N LEU A 189 -9.18 33.72 0.76
CA LEU A 189 -10.08 32.93 -0.10
C LEU A 189 -10.29 33.53 -1.51
N ASP A 190 -10.07 34.84 -1.67
CA ASP A 190 -10.03 35.50 -2.98
C ASP A 190 -8.85 35.07 -3.87
N GLU A 191 -7.88 34.34 -3.32
CA GLU A 191 -6.70 33.82 -3.99
C GLU A 191 -6.87 32.33 -4.39
N CYS A 192 -8.05 31.75 -4.12
CA CYS A 192 -8.47 30.41 -4.55
C CYS A 192 -9.03 30.44 -5.98
N GLU A 193 -8.95 29.29 -6.68
CA GLU A 193 -9.60 29.12 -7.98
C GLU A 193 -11.09 29.51 -7.88
N ARG A 194 -11.53 30.40 -8.77
CA ARG A 194 -12.80 31.12 -8.63
C ARG A 194 -14.03 30.20 -8.58
N GLU A 195 -14.03 29.13 -9.36
CA GLU A 195 -15.12 28.14 -9.38
C GLU A 195 -15.11 27.28 -8.10
N SER A 196 -13.93 26.77 -7.72
CA SER A 196 -13.69 26.02 -6.48
C SER A 196 -14.05 26.81 -5.22
N ALA A 197 -13.69 28.09 -5.15
CA ALA A 197 -13.97 28.97 -4.01
C ALA A 197 -15.48 29.20 -3.83
N GLY A 198 -16.22 29.36 -4.93
CA GLY A 198 -17.67 29.51 -4.91
C GLY A 198 -18.39 28.27 -4.37
N TRP A 199 -17.95 27.08 -4.76
CA TRP A 199 -18.49 25.82 -4.25
C TRP A 199 -18.21 25.63 -2.75
N LEU A 200 -16.96 25.80 -2.34
CA LEU A 200 -16.57 25.69 -0.93
C LEU A 200 -17.34 26.68 -0.04
N LEU A 201 -17.53 27.92 -0.50
CA LEU A 201 -18.30 28.93 0.24
C LEU A 201 -19.78 28.55 0.38
N THR A 202 -20.40 28.06 -0.70
CA THR A 202 -21.80 27.65 -0.69
C THR A 202 -22.04 26.55 0.35
N GLU A 203 -21.15 25.57 0.37
CA GLU A 203 -21.19 24.42 1.28
C GLU A 203 -20.91 24.82 2.74
N LEU A 204 -19.86 25.61 3.00
CA LEU A 204 -19.54 26.10 4.34
C LEU A 204 -20.62 27.05 4.90
N GLU A 205 -21.22 27.89 4.05
CA GLU A 205 -22.34 28.74 4.42
C GLU A 205 -23.58 27.90 4.76
N GLY A 206 -23.87 26.88 3.95
CA GLY A 206 -24.92 25.89 4.23
C GLY A 206 -24.73 25.23 5.60
N GLN A 207 -23.50 24.79 5.90
CA GLN A 207 -23.15 24.15 7.16
C GLN A 207 -23.23 25.08 8.37
N ALA A 208 -22.81 26.34 8.23
CA ALA A 208 -22.93 27.33 9.29
C ALA A 208 -24.40 27.64 9.61
N ARG A 209 -25.26 27.66 8.59
CA ARG A 209 -26.71 27.90 8.75
C ARG A 209 -27.45 26.68 9.31
N SER A 210 -27.04 25.46 8.95
CA SER A 210 -27.69 24.21 9.39
C SER A 210 -27.31 23.81 10.83
N SER A 211 -26.11 24.16 11.28
CA SER A 211 -25.53 23.70 12.55
C SER A 211 -26.03 24.43 13.81
N ALA A 212 -27.09 25.23 13.70
CA ALA A 212 -27.66 26.01 14.80
C ALA A 212 -26.63 26.86 15.59
N GLY A 213 -25.60 27.38 14.90
CA GLY A 213 -24.55 28.20 15.50
C GLY A 213 -23.37 27.43 16.11
N ARG A 214 -23.34 26.09 16.00
CA ARG A 214 -22.19 25.25 16.38
C ARG A 214 -20.99 25.45 15.47
N PHE A 215 -21.20 25.60 14.17
CA PHE A 215 -20.12 25.90 13.20
C PHE A 215 -20.14 27.40 12.89
N ARG A 216 -19.04 28.09 13.20
CA ARG A 216 -18.88 29.54 13.00
C ARG A 216 -17.72 29.79 12.05
N LEU A 217 -17.95 30.60 11.03
CA LEU A 217 -16.99 30.86 9.97
C LEU A 217 -16.62 32.35 9.92
N LEU A 218 -15.31 32.61 9.93
CA LEU A 218 -14.71 33.91 9.71
C LEU A 218 -13.87 33.86 8.43
N VAL A 219 -14.22 34.69 7.45
CA VAL A 219 -13.45 34.83 6.20
C VAL A 219 -12.76 36.18 6.17
N LEU A 220 -11.46 36.19 5.86
CA LEU A 220 -10.70 37.40 5.54
C LEU A 220 -10.31 37.38 4.07
N SER A 221 -10.83 38.33 3.30
CA SER A 221 -10.60 38.37 1.85
C SER A 221 -10.71 39.78 1.28
N ARG A 222 -10.31 39.94 0.01
CA ARG A 222 -10.69 41.11 -0.81
C ARG A 222 -12.18 41.06 -1.17
N GLU A 223 -12.67 42.07 -1.89
CA GLU A 223 -14.02 42.00 -2.45
C GLU A 223 -14.11 40.84 -3.43
N MET A 224 -15.05 39.93 -3.15
CA MET A 224 -15.30 38.73 -3.94
C MET A 224 -16.80 38.43 -3.94
N ASP A 225 -17.26 37.82 -5.04
CA ASP A 225 -18.65 37.40 -5.19
C ASP A 225 -18.94 36.19 -4.28
N GLY A 226 -20.20 36.04 -3.84
CA GLY A 226 -20.63 34.89 -3.03
C GLY A 226 -20.64 35.11 -1.50
N LEU A 227 -20.16 36.24 -0.99
CA LEU A 227 -20.19 36.57 0.45
C LEU A 227 -21.37 37.47 0.88
N GLY A 228 -22.41 37.58 0.05
CA GLY A 228 -23.56 38.46 0.31
C GLY A 228 -24.36 38.11 1.58
N GLY A 229 -24.25 36.88 2.08
CA GLY A 229 -24.89 36.40 3.31
C GLY A 229 -24.10 36.66 4.60
N PHE A 230 -22.89 37.23 4.52
CA PHE A 230 -21.99 37.42 5.66
C PHE A 230 -22.17 38.81 6.29
N THR A 231 -22.09 38.88 7.62
CA THR A 231 -21.96 40.16 8.32
C THR A 231 -20.60 40.76 8.00
N ARG A 232 -20.56 41.95 7.39
CA ARG A 232 -19.32 42.54 6.84
C ARG A 232 -18.69 43.55 7.80
N LEU A 233 -17.42 43.32 8.13
CA LEU A 233 -16.51 44.29 8.75
C LEU A 233 -15.54 44.78 7.66
N ARG A 234 -15.50 46.08 7.41
CA ARG A 234 -14.60 46.68 6.41
C ARG A 234 -13.39 47.28 7.10
N LEU A 235 -12.19 46.92 6.65
CA LEU A 235 -10.94 47.54 7.06
C LEU A 235 -10.75 48.81 6.24
N ASP A 236 -11.01 49.98 6.85
CA ASP A 236 -10.81 51.29 6.24
C ASP A 236 -9.97 52.20 7.16
N PRO A 237 -8.64 52.25 7.00
CA PRO A 237 -7.73 53.03 7.84
C PRO A 237 -7.99 54.53 7.78
N ASN A 238 -8.67 55.03 6.75
CA ASN A 238 -9.01 56.45 6.66
C ASN A 238 -10.20 56.82 7.54
N ASN A 239 -10.99 55.84 7.96
CA ASN A 239 -12.21 56.03 8.76
C ASN A 239 -12.14 55.31 10.13
N ASP A 240 -11.29 54.30 10.26
CA ASP A 240 -11.10 53.48 11.46
C ASP A 240 -9.89 53.96 12.29
N LYS A 241 -10.17 54.78 13.31
CA LYS A 241 -9.14 55.28 14.26
C LYS A 241 -8.23 54.19 14.84
N PRO A 242 -8.73 52.98 15.21
CA PRO A 242 -7.87 51.92 15.74
C PRO A 242 -6.89 51.35 14.71
N LEU A 243 -7.32 51.22 13.44
CA LEU A 243 -6.50 50.70 12.36
C LEU A 243 -5.42 51.72 11.94
N ALA A 244 -5.76 53.02 11.95
CA ALA A 244 -4.79 54.09 11.77
C ALA A 244 -3.69 54.07 12.86
N SER A 245 -4.07 53.81 14.13
CA SER A 245 -3.11 53.68 15.23
C SER A 245 -2.19 52.46 15.10
N ASP A 246 -2.67 51.36 14.50
CA ASP A 246 -1.80 50.21 14.19
C ASP A 246 -0.73 50.56 13.15
N ILE A 247 -1.08 51.37 12.14
CA ILE A 247 -0.12 51.85 11.14
C ILE A 247 0.92 52.76 11.79
N GLU A 248 0.50 53.68 12.67
CA GLU A 248 1.40 54.53 13.45
C GLU A 248 2.40 53.71 14.27
N ARG A 249 1.93 52.66 14.95
CA ARG A 249 2.79 51.75 15.72
C ARG A 249 3.78 50.99 14.84
N CYS A 250 3.34 50.51 13.68
CA CYS A 250 4.21 49.87 12.70
C CYS A 250 5.29 50.83 12.17
N ILE A 251 4.93 52.07 11.88
CA ILE A 251 5.87 53.12 11.44
C ILE A 251 6.86 53.43 12.57
N ALA A 252 6.38 53.69 13.79
CA ALA A 252 7.21 54.04 14.92
C ALA A 252 8.19 52.92 15.29
N ASP A 253 7.75 51.66 15.28
CA ASP A 253 8.63 50.51 15.53
C ASP A 253 9.66 50.32 14.40
N GLY A 254 9.22 50.46 13.14
CA GLY A 254 10.09 50.40 11.98
C GLY A 254 11.18 51.47 11.99
N VAL A 255 10.82 52.71 12.30
CA VAL A 255 11.76 53.84 12.42
C VAL A 255 12.70 53.66 13.62
N ARG A 256 12.20 53.14 14.75
CA ARG A 256 13.03 52.84 15.94
C ARG A 256 14.11 51.80 15.64
N ARG A 257 13.82 50.80 14.81
CA ARG A 257 14.80 49.79 14.37
C ARG A 257 15.91 50.38 13.49
N LEU A 258 15.70 51.57 12.93
CA LEU A 258 16.70 52.32 12.19
C LEU A 258 17.40 53.32 13.14
N SER A 259 18.26 52.81 14.03
CA SER A 259 18.97 53.57 15.09
C SER A 259 19.67 54.86 14.64
N ARG A 260 19.94 55.02 13.33
CA ARG A 260 20.51 56.24 12.73
C ARG A 260 19.53 57.42 12.62
N LEU A 261 18.27 57.25 13.02
CA LEU A 261 17.19 58.24 12.88
C LEU A 261 16.84 58.98 14.17
N ASP A 262 17.52 58.72 15.29
CA ASP A 262 17.15 59.23 16.62
C ASP A 262 16.94 60.75 16.70
N GLY A 263 17.65 61.55 15.88
CA GLY A 263 17.48 63.02 15.83
C GLY A 263 16.33 63.54 14.93
N ILE A 264 15.78 62.72 14.04
CA ILE A 264 14.74 63.11 13.06
C ILE A 264 13.52 62.17 13.06
N ALA A 265 13.52 61.15 13.92
CA ALA A 265 12.54 60.06 13.94
C ALA A 265 11.08 60.54 13.95
N LEU A 266 10.75 61.56 14.77
CA LEU A 266 9.40 62.11 14.83
C LEU A 266 8.92 62.67 13.48
N LYS A 267 9.74 63.49 12.82
CA LYS A 267 9.40 64.04 11.49
C LYS A 267 9.29 62.96 10.43
N VAL A 268 10.13 61.93 10.52
CA VAL A 268 10.08 60.76 9.62
C VAL A 268 8.77 59.99 9.81
N CYS A 269 8.34 59.76 11.06
CA CYS A 269 7.07 59.11 11.35
C CYS A 269 5.89 59.89 10.74
N ASP A 270 5.82 61.21 10.96
CA ASP A 270 4.74 62.07 10.43
C ASP A 270 4.66 62.01 8.90
N MET A 271 5.81 62.07 8.22
CA MET A 271 5.87 62.03 6.75
C MET A 271 5.47 60.66 6.19
N LEU A 272 5.92 59.57 6.82
CA LEU A 272 5.55 58.22 6.41
C LEU A 272 4.06 57.97 6.63
N GLN A 273 3.50 58.47 7.73
CA GLN A 273 2.06 58.38 8.01
C GLN A 273 1.25 59.09 6.92
N ALA A 274 1.59 60.34 6.58
CA ALA A 274 0.88 61.12 5.57
C ALA A 274 0.95 60.51 4.15
N LYS A 275 2.05 59.83 3.80
CA LYS A 275 2.28 59.24 2.46
C LYS A 275 1.81 57.79 2.33
N SER A 276 1.63 57.06 3.43
CA SER A 276 1.24 55.65 3.43
C SER A 276 -0.15 55.35 2.88
N ASP A 277 -1.04 56.35 2.85
CA ASP A 277 -2.43 56.23 2.40
C ASP A 277 -3.17 55.04 3.05
N GLY A 278 -2.87 54.74 4.32
CA GLY A 278 -3.49 53.65 5.05
C GLY A 278 -2.95 52.24 4.74
N THR A 279 -1.87 52.10 3.96
CA THR A 279 -1.40 50.79 3.50
C THR A 279 -0.17 50.28 4.29
N PHE A 280 -0.31 49.17 5.03
CA PHE A 280 0.81 48.53 5.73
C PHE A 280 1.90 48.01 4.79
N LEU A 281 1.51 47.47 3.62
CA LEU A 281 2.48 46.98 2.63
C LEU A 281 3.36 48.11 2.09
N TRP A 282 2.82 49.31 1.89
CA TRP A 282 3.58 50.50 1.50
C TRP A 282 4.62 50.84 2.56
N VAL A 283 4.21 50.86 3.84
CA VAL A 283 5.11 51.14 4.97
C VAL A 283 6.24 50.10 5.04
N GLY A 284 5.93 48.82 4.87
CA GLY A 284 6.92 47.74 4.88
C GLY A 284 7.95 47.84 3.75
N LEU A 285 7.52 48.16 2.53
CA LEU A 285 8.43 48.35 1.38
C LEU A 285 9.35 49.56 1.58
N ILE A 286 8.79 50.69 2.03
CA ILE A 286 9.57 51.90 2.27
C ILE A 286 10.57 51.71 3.40
N LEU A 287 10.18 51.11 4.54
CA LEU A 287 11.11 50.88 5.64
C LEU A 287 12.29 49.98 5.22
N LYS A 288 12.08 49.03 4.30
CA LYS A 288 13.16 48.24 3.71
C LYS A 288 14.05 49.09 2.80
N GLU A 289 13.50 49.94 1.95
CA GLU A 289 14.27 50.89 1.12
C GLU A 289 15.11 51.82 2.01
N LEU A 290 14.51 52.36 3.07
CA LEU A 290 15.20 53.22 4.04
C LEU A 290 16.27 52.48 4.83
N ALA A 291 16.09 51.18 5.11
CA ALA A 291 17.08 50.33 5.77
C ALA A 291 18.38 50.18 4.96
N LYS A 292 18.31 50.23 3.62
CA LYS A 292 19.47 50.11 2.72
C LYS A 292 20.34 51.36 2.64
N LYS A 293 19.83 52.53 3.04
CA LYS A 293 20.57 53.80 3.01
C LYS A 293 21.62 53.85 4.12
N LYS A 294 22.79 54.42 3.85
CA LYS A 294 23.92 54.39 4.80
C LYS A 294 23.97 55.64 5.69
N THR A 295 23.45 56.77 5.22
CA THR A 295 23.49 58.05 5.94
C THR A 295 22.10 58.59 6.26
N SER A 296 21.97 59.38 7.32
CA SER A 296 20.69 60.03 7.68
C SER A 296 20.24 61.07 6.64
N GLN A 297 21.20 61.64 5.90
CA GLN A 297 20.91 62.55 4.78
C GLN A 297 20.28 61.82 3.59
N GLU A 298 20.83 60.68 3.17
CA GLU A 298 20.24 59.83 2.12
C GLU A 298 18.81 59.38 2.49
N VAL A 299 18.58 59.04 3.76
CA VAL A 299 17.24 58.70 4.26
C VAL A 299 16.31 59.90 4.13
N TRP A 300 16.75 61.09 4.54
CA TRP A 300 15.96 62.32 4.47
C TRP A 300 15.58 62.70 3.03
N GLU A 301 16.53 62.64 2.10
CA GLU A 301 16.30 62.89 0.66
C GLU A 301 15.35 61.86 0.05
N THR A 302 15.52 60.58 0.41
CA THR A 302 14.66 59.50 -0.05
C THR A 302 13.21 59.75 0.38
N ILE A 303 12.97 60.09 1.66
CA ILE A 303 11.63 60.36 2.22
C ILE A 303 10.91 61.50 1.51
N HIS A 304 11.61 62.58 1.14
CA HIS A 304 11.03 63.72 0.42
C HIS A 304 10.55 63.31 -0.98
N SER A 305 11.30 62.42 -1.65
CA SER A 305 10.99 61.92 -2.99
C SER A 305 9.91 60.82 -3.04
N LEU A 306 9.41 60.33 -1.89
CA LEU A 306 8.50 59.19 -1.85
C LEU A 306 7.11 59.53 -2.42
N PRO A 307 6.55 58.70 -3.33
CA PRO A 307 5.20 58.88 -3.83
C PRO A 307 4.14 58.31 -2.86
N LYS A 308 2.92 58.83 -2.96
CA LYS A 308 1.76 58.39 -2.18
C LYS A 308 1.08 57.17 -2.84
N GLY A 309 0.83 56.10 -2.08
CA GLY A 309 0.10 54.89 -2.51
C GLY A 309 0.96 53.80 -3.17
N LEU A 310 0.45 52.56 -3.21
CA LEU A 310 1.17 51.35 -3.68
C LEU A 310 1.55 51.38 -5.16
N ASP A 311 0.63 51.77 -6.05
CA ASP A 311 0.86 51.73 -7.51
C ASP A 311 2.06 52.59 -7.95
N LYS A 312 2.21 53.77 -7.32
CA LYS A 312 3.34 54.66 -7.59
C LYS A 312 4.65 54.16 -7.01
N ILE A 313 4.60 53.36 -5.95
CA ILE A 313 5.78 52.67 -5.42
C ILE A 313 6.21 51.55 -6.36
N TYR A 314 5.28 50.75 -6.87
CA TYR A 314 5.60 49.73 -7.86
C TYR A 314 6.19 50.36 -9.14
N SER A 315 5.63 51.47 -9.62
CA SER A 315 6.23 52.25 -10.73
C SER A 315 7.67 52.65 -10.41
N ARG A 316 7.89 53.25 -9.23
CA ARG A 316 9.23 53.69 -8.79
C ARG A 316 10.22 52.53 -8.68
N ILE A 317 9.78 51.37 -8.18
CA ILE A 317 10.62 50.17 -8.08
C ILE A 317 11.04 49.70 -9.48
N LEU A 318 10.10 49.70 -10.43
CA LEU A 318 10.38 49.31 -11.82
C LEU A 318 11.27 50.34 -12.54
N ASP A 319 11.10 51.64 -12.26
CA ASP A 319 11.92 52.73 -12.82
C ASP A 319 13.37 52.70 -12.32
N GLN A 320 13.64 52.05 -11.18
CA GLN A 320 15.00 51.84 -10.65
C GLN A 320 15.77 50.73 -11.38
N ILE A 321 15.10 49.94 -12.22
CA ILE A 321 15.75 48.89 -13.02
C ILE A 321 16.51 49.55 -14.18
N THR A 322 17.79 49.22 -14.32
CA THR A 322 18.64 49.82 -15.35
C THR A 322 18.16 49.46 -16.78
N PRO A 323 18.38 50.32 -17.79
CA PRO A 323 18.00 50.03 -19.17
C PRO A 323 18.63 48.73 -19.71
N GLN A 324 19.83 48.35 -19.24
CA GLN A 324 20.48 47.10 -19.63
C GLN A 324 19.78 45.84 -19.08
N GLN A 325 19.05 45.96 -17.97
CA GLN A 325 18.37 44.84 -17.28
C GLN A 325 16.86 44.81 -17.53
N GLN A 326 16.31 45.87 -18.13
CA GLN A 326 14.88 46.12 -18.27
C GLN A 326 14.16 45.00 -19.04
N ASP A 327 14.71 44.56 -20.16
CA ASP A 327 14.09 43.54 -21.02
C ASP A 327 14.03 42.16 -20.35
N GLU A 328 15.12 41.75 -19.67
CA GLU A 328 15.17 40.48 -18.96
C GLU A 328 14.27 40.46 -17.73
N SER A 329 14.26 41.55 -16.95
CA SER A 329 13.36 41.71 -15.80
C SER A 329 11.89 41.70 -16.22
N ALA A 330 11.55 42.34 -17.36
CA ALA A 330 10.19 42.33 -17.87
C ALA A 330 9.71 40.92 -18.28
N ARG A 331 10.58 40.09 -18.88
CA ARG A 331 10.24 38.68 -19.20
C ARG A 331 10.10 37.83 -17.95
N LEU A 332 11.02 37.97 -17.00
CA LEU A 332 10.99 37.25 -15.72
C LEU A 332 9.69 37.54 -14.96
N LEU A 333 9.37 38.83 -14.76
CA LEU A 333 8.15 39.26 -14.09
C LEU A 333 6.90 38.76 -14.82
N ARG A 334 6.93 38.75 -16.16
CA ARG A 334 5.84 38.21 -16.97
C ARG A 334 5.59 36.73 -16.70
N TRP A 335 6.63 35.89 -16.78
CA TRP A 335 6.49 34.44 -16.56
C TRP A 335 6.04 34.11 -15.14
N VAL A 336 6.65 34.76 -14.13
CA VAL A 336 6.27 34.53 -12.73
C VAL A 336 4.83 34.97 -12.45
N ALA A 337 4.38 36.07 -13.05
CA ALA A 337 3.02 36.57 -12.88
C ALA A 337 1.95 35.79 -13.66
N THR A 338 2.31 35.02 -14.69
CA THR A 338 1.35 34.26 -15.50
C THR A 338 1.44 32.73 -15.36
N ALA A 339 2.44 32.22 -14.65
CA ALA A 339 2.54 30.79 -14.35
C ALA A 339 1.35 30.29 -13.51
N MET A 340 0.96 29.03 -13.73
CA MET A 340 -0.11 28.34 -13.00
C MET A 340 0.33 27.97 -11.58
N ARG A 341 1.63 27.83 -11.35
CA ARG A 341 2.26 27.70 -10.03
C ARG A 341 3.60 28.43 -10.03
N PRO A 342 4.21 28.72 -8.87
CA PRO A 342 5.56 29.25 -8.81
C PRO A 342 6.51 28.40 -9.62
N LEU A 343 7.30 29.07 -10.44
CA LEU A 343 8.33 28.43 -11.23
C LEU A 343 9.58 28.27 -10.36
N ARG A 344 10.18 27.09 -10.40
CA ARG A 344 11.50 26.84 -9.78
C ARG A 344 12.57 27.64 -10.52
N LEU A 345 13.65 27.96 -9.82
CA LEU A 345 14.79 28.66 -10.42
C LEU A 345 15.35 27.92 -11.64
N GLU A 346 15.38 26.60 -11.60
CA GLU A 346 15.81 25.76 -12.72
C GLU A 346 14.84 25.84 -13.92
N GLU A 347 13.53 25.90 -13.66
CA GLU A 347 12.49 26.08 -14.69
C GLU A 347 12.59 27.47 -15.35
N LEU A 348 12.82 28.52 -14.54
CA LEU A 348 13.03 29.88 -15.04
C LEU A 348 14.34 30.00 -15.84
N GLN A 349 15.40 29.34 -15.40
CA GLN A 349 16.66 29.29 -16.14
C GLN A 349 16.44 28.66 -17.52
N GLU A 350 15.69 27.56 -17.60
CA GLU A 350 15.37 26.91 -18.87
C GLU A 350 14.52 27.81 -19.77
N LEU A 351 13.51 28.50 -19.22
CA LEU A 351 12.73 29.51 -19.95
C LEU A 351 13.61 30.63 -20.52
N ARG A 352 14.61 31.12 -19.77
CA ARG A 352 15.60 32.10 -20.26
C ARG A 352 16.43 31.55 -21.43
N GLY A 353 16.84 30.29 -21.34
CA GLY A 353 17.53 29.59 -22.44
C GLY A 353 16.69 29.49 -23.71
N LEU A 354 15.43 29.07 -23.57
CA LEU A 354 14.47 28.97 -24.68
C LEU A 354 14.09 30.33 -25.30
N ALA A 355 14.14 31.41 -24.53
CA ALA A 355 13.91 32.77 -24.99
C ALA A 355 15.14 33.41 -25.68
N GLY A 356 16.25 32.68 -25.83
CA GLY A 356 17.48 33.15 -26.47
C GLY A 356 18.29 34.14 -25.62
N CYS A 357 18.05 34.21 -24.31
CA CYS A 357 18.78 35.09 -23.38
C CYS A 357 20.15 34.53 -22.96
N GLY A 358 20.62 33.44 -23.59
CA GLY A 358 21.96 32.90 -23.38
C GLY A 358 22.95 33.63 -24.28
N GLY A 359 23.55 34.71 -23.78
CA GLY A 359 24.66 35.37 -24.47
C GLY A 359 25.82 34.40 -24.71
N GLY A 360 26.11 34.13 -25.99
CA GLY A 360 27.42 33.65 -26.40
C GLY A 360 28.46 34.74 -26.15
N GLY A 361 29.16 34.66 -25.01
CA GLY A 361 30.31 35.48 -24.67
C GLY A 361 31.38 34.63 -23.99
N PRO A 362 32.69 34.85 -24.26
CA PRO A 362 33.74 33.93 -23.84
C PRO A 362 34.06 34.10 -22.35
N GLY A 363 33.97 33.02 -21.58
CA GLY A 363 34.50 32.96 -20.21
C GLY A 363 33.54 32.33 -19.21
N TYR A 364 33.68 31.02 -19.02
CA TYR A 364 33.07 30.25 -17.93
C TYR A 364 33.51 30.81 -16.56
N LEU A 365 32.69 31.66 -15.94
CA LEU A 365 32.86 32.02 -14.53
C LEU A 365 31.54 32.02 -13.73
N ILE A 366 30.38 32.21 -14.37
CA ILE A 366 29.07 32.27 -13.70
C ILE A 366 28.16 31.19 -14.29
N SER A 367 27.59 30.32 -13.46
CA SER A 367 26.62 29.33 -13.92
C SER A 367 25.33 29.99 -14.40
N SER A 368 24.64 29.40 -15.38
CA SER A 368 23.35 29.91 -15.89
C SER A 368 22.29 30.05 -14.78
N LEU A 369 22.34 29.19 -13.77
CA LEU A 369 21.49 29.25 -12.57
C LEU A 369 21.81 30.48 -11.72
N GLN A 370 23.09 30.78 -11.53
CA GLN A 370 23.56 31.95 -10.78
C GLN A 370 23.16 33.25 -11.49
N ALA A 371 23.27 33.31 -12.82
CA ALA A 371 22.77 34.45 -13.60
C ALA A 371 21.24 34.60 -13.46
N CYS A 372 20.49 33.50 -13.33
CA CYS A 372 19.05 33.56 -13.10
C CYS A 372 18.72 34.10 -11.70
N ARG A 373 19.47 33.66 -10.68
CA ARG A 373 19.36 34.18 -9.31
C ARG A 373 19.66 35.68 -9.26
N GLU A 374 20.72 36.14 -9.92
CA GLU A 374 21.09 37.56 -10.00
C GLU A 374 20.00 38.41 -10.66
N GLN A 375 19.33 37.88 -11.69
CA GLN A 375 18.20 38.58 -12.32
C GLN A 375 16.97 38.66 -11.41
N VAL A 376 16.70 37.62 -10.61
CA VAL A 376 15.63 37.66 -9.59
C VAL A 376 15.97 38.70 -8.51
N VAL A 377 17.25 38.83 -8.12
CA VAL A 377 17.72 39.86 -7.18
C VAL A 377 17.50 41.28 -7.73
N CYS A 378 17.62 41.50 -9.04
CA CYS A 378 17.30 42.80 -9.65
C CYS A 378 15.83 43.22 -9.47
N CYS A 379 14.94 42.26 -9.17
CA CYS A 379 13.53 42.47 -8.87
C CYS A 379 13.17 42.10 -7.42
N GLU A 380 14.12 42.09 -6.48
CA GLU A 380 13.93 41.58 -5.10
C GLU A 380 12.81 42.26 -4.29
N GLU A 381 12.43 43.48 -4.67
CA GLU A 381 11.32 44.21 -4.05
C GLU A 381 9.94 43.70 -4.52
N LEU A 382 9.89 43.01 -5.66
CA LEU A 382 8.69 42.41 -6.25
C LEU A 382 8.71 40.87 -6.22
N LEU A 383 9.89 40.25 -6.20
CA LEU A 383 10.11 38.81 -6.24
C LEU A 383 10.88 38.30 -5.02
N ARG A 384 10.61 37.06 -4.62
CA ARG A 384 11.39 36.35 -3.60
C ARG A 384 11.62 34.89 -3.98
N ILE A 385 12.75 34.36 -3.53
CA ILE A 385 13.10 32.95 -3.67
C ILE A 385 12.81 32.25 -2.34
N HIS A 386 12.05 31.15 -2.39
CA HIS A 386 11.77 30.29 -1.25
C HIS A 386 11.73 28.84 -1.71
N ASP A 387 12.49 27.95 -1.06
CA ASP A 387 12.61 26.53 -1.42
C ASP A 387 12.82 26.31 -2.93
N ASP A 388 13.74 27.11 -3.50
CA ASP A 388 14.07 27.19 -4.93
C ASP A 388 12.93 27.59 -5.89
N ALA A 389 11.75 27.95 -5.38
CA ALA A 389 10.64 28.54 -6.14
C ALA A 389 10.66 30.09 -6.10
N VAL A 390 10.33 30.72 -7.22
CA VAL A 390 10.25 32.18 -7.34
C VAL A 390 8.79 32.63 -7.19
N HIS A 391 8.58 33.49 -6.20
CA HIS A 391 7.27 33.97 -5.79
C HIS A 391 7.16 35.48 -5.97
N LEU A 392 5.95 35.97 -6.24
CA LEU A 392 5.66 37.39 -6.10
C LEU A 392 5.58 37.74 -4.61
N VAL A 393 6.13 38.89 -4.23
CA VAL A 393 6.09 39.38 -2.85
C VAL A 393 4.65 39.56 -2.37
N HIS A 394 3.74 39.95 -3.27
CA HIS A 394 2.32 40.11 -2.98
C HIS A 394 1.49 40.11 -4.27
N GLN A 395 0.24 39.61 -4.21
CA GLN A 395 -0.68 39.57 -5.36
C GLN A 395 -0.98 40.95 -5.98
N SER A 396 -0.94 42.03 -5.18
CA SER A 396 -1.10 43.40 -5.70
C SER A 396 -0.01 43.80 -6.70
N ALA A 397 1.19 43.20 -6.61
CA ALA A 397 2.23 43.41 -7.62
C ALA A 397 1.81 42.77 -8.95
N ARG A 398 1.16 41.60 -8.93
CA ARG A 398 0.58 40.98 -10.13
C ARG A 398 -0.49 41.89 -10.73
N ASP A 399 -1.45 42.33 -9.93
CA ASP A 399 -2.56 43.17 -10.38
C ASP A 399 -2.06 44.48 -11.00
N TYR A 400 -1.05 45.10 -10.39
CA TYR A 400 -0.37 46.27 -10.94
C TYR A 400 0.30 45.97 -12.29
N LEU A 401 1.07 44.87 -12.40
CA LEU A 401 1.74 44.49 -13.64
C LEU A 401 0.74 44.18 -14.78
N LEU A 402 -0.45 43.66 -14.47
CA LEU A 402 -1.54 43.46 -15.43
C LEU A 402 -2.13 44.77 -15.98
N GLY A 403 -2.01 45.87 -15.23
CA GLY A 403 -2.50 47.22 -15.61
C GLY A 403 -1.39 48.22 -15.99
N ALA A 404 -0.11 47.86 -15.85
CA ALA A 404 1.02 48.76 -16.03
C ALA A 404 1.31 49.10 -17.51
N ALA A 405 1.98 50.23 -17.73
CA ALA A 405 2.47 50.62 -19.06
C ALA A 405 3.70 49.78 -19.48
N LYS A 406 4.00 49.75 -20.78
CA LYS A 406 5.22 49.11 -21.30
C LYS A 406 6.47 49.79 -20.71
N PRO A 407 7.56 49.05 -20.46
CA PRO A 407 7.84 47.66 -20.90
C PRO A 407 7.40 46.55 -19.94
N PHE A 408 7.00 46.88 -18.71
CA PHE A 408 6.63 45.90 -17.68
C PHE A 408 5.16 45.48 -17.68
N GLY A 409 4.30 46.22 -18.41
CA GLY A 409 2.89 45.86 -18.61
C GLY A 409 2.71 44.47 -19.21
N ILE A 410 1.95 43.62 -18.50
CA ILE A 410 1.67 42.24 -18.89
C ILE A 410 0.32 42.20 -19.60
N ARG A 411 0.32 41.68 -20.82
CA ARG A 411 -0.89 41.26 -21.52
C ARG A 411 -1.10 39.76 -21.25
N PRO A 412 -2.10 39.36 -20.45
CA PRO A 412 -2.29 37.96 -20.05
C PRO A 412 -2.31 36.99 -21.23
N GLU A 413 -3.06 37.32 -22.29
CA GLU A 413 -3.22 36.45 -23.45
C GLU A 413 -1.90 36.20 -24.19
N GLU A 414 -1.08 37.24 -24.34
CA GLU A 414 0.24 37.15 -24.99
C GLU A 414 1.25 36.40 -24.11
N ALA A 415 1.20 36.61 -22.80
CA ALA A 415 2.06 35.94 -21.84
C ALA A 415 1.74 34.43 -21.71
N HIS A 416 0.46 34.05 -21.74
CA HIS A 416 0.05 32.64 -21.77
C HIS A 416 0.42 31.97 -23.10
N LEU A 417 0.30 32.68 -24.23
CA LEU A 417 0.81 32.21 -25.52
C LEU A 417 2.32 31.90 -25.45
N GLU A 418 3.09 32.81 -24.85
CA GLU A 418 4.54 32.67 -24.68
C GLU A 418 4.89 31.43 -23.84
N LEU A 419 4.29 31.28 -22.65
CA LEU A 419 4.52 30.12 -21.78
C LEU A 419 4.07 28.80 -22.45
N ALA A 420 2.92 28.78 -23.13
CA ALA A 420 2.46 27.59 -23.85
C ALA A 420 3.47 27.17 -24.92
N ARG A 421 4.04 28.13 -25.67
CA ARG A 421 5.05 27.87 -26.69
C ARG A 421 6.34 27.29 -26.10
N HIS A 422 6.79 27.84 -24.98
CA HIS A 422 7.99 27.34 -24.28
C HIS A 422 7.78 25.94 -23.68
N CYS A 423 6.63 25.69 -23.05
CA CYS A 423 6.26 24.36 -22.55
C CYS A 423 6.31 23.31 -23.67
N LEU A 424 5.71 23.64 -24.83
CA LEU A 424 5.72 22.73 -25.98
C LEU A 424 7.12 22.53 -26.56
N SER A 425 7.95 23.58 -26.64
CA SER A 425 9.34 23.44 -27.09
C SER A 425 10.18 22.56 -26.15
N CYS A 426 9.96 22.66 -24.83
CA CYS A 426 10.53 21.76 -23.84
C CYS A 426 10.11 20.29 -24.08
N LEU A 427 8.80 20.05 -24.29
CA LEU A 427 8.29 18.69 -24.58
C LEU A 427 8.83 18.11 -25.89
N GLU A 428 9.16 18.96 -26.88
CA GLU A 428 9.75 18.56 -28.17
C GLU A 428 11.25 18.25 -28.06
N GLN A 429 11.98 18.86 -27.12
CA GLN A 429 13.44 18.73 -26.96
C GLN A 429 13.86 17.57 -26.05
N SER A 430 12.96 17.05 -25.20
CA SER A 430 13.24 16.08 -24.14
C SER A 430 13.66 14.65 -24.60
N GLU A 431 13.90 14.40 -25.90
CA GLU A 431 14.56 13.17 -26.37
C GLU A 431 16.11 13.25 -26.31
N ALA A 432 16.68 14.43 -26.02
CA ALA A 432 18.12 14.62 -25.89
C ALA A 432 18.60 14.48 -24.42
N GLN A 433 19.10 13.30 -24.06
CA GLN A 433 20.02 12.90 -22.95
C GLN A 433 19.99 13.55 -21.54
N SER A 434 19.29 14.65 -21.24
CA SER A 434 19.15 15.25 -19.91
C SER A 434 17.68 15.55 -19.55
N PRO A 435 17.23 15.29 -18.31
CA PRO A 435 15.88 15.63 -17.87
C PRO A 435 15.72 17.16 -17.83
N SER A 436 14.72 17.67 -18.54
CA SER A 436 14.33 19.09 -18.51
C SER A 436 13.63 19.42 -17.18
N PRO A 437 14.10 20.43 -16.42
CA PRO A 437 13.42 20.90 -15.21
C PRO A 437 11.99 21.39 -15.45
N LEU A 438 11.70 22.01 -16.60
CA LEU A 438 10.36 22.51 -16.95
C LEU A 438 9.38 21.39 -17.36
N ARG A 439 9.86 20.16 -17.58
CA ARG A 439 9.05 19.08 -18.16
C ARG A 439 7.80 18.76 -17.38
N GLU A 440 7.88 18.66 -16.05
CA GLU A 440 6.73 18.34 -15.21
C GLU A 440 5.65 19.43 -15.30
N TYR A 441 6.07 20.69 -15.21
CA TYR A 441 5.20 21.84 -15.41
C TYR A 441 4.58 21.83 -16.81
N ALA A 442 5.40 21.59 -17.83
CA ALA A 442 4.96 21.57 -19.22
C ALA A 442 3.93 20.47 -19.46
N ILE A 443 4.15 19.23 -18.98
CA ILE A 443 3.22 18.11 -19.12
C ILE A 443 1.83 18.48 -18.59
N MET A 444 1.77 19.18 -17.46
CA MET A 444 0.52 19.45 -16.74
C MET A 444 -0.23 20.71 -17.23
N TYR A 445 0.49 21.79 -17.52
CA TYR A 445 -0.12 23.13 -17.62
C TYR A 445 -0.09 23.78 -19.02
N TRP A 446 0.59 23.18 -20.01
CA TRP A 446 0.55 23.73 -21.38
C TRP A 446 -0.87 23.85 -21.97
N PRO A 447 -1.81 22.88 -21.75
CA PRO A 447 -3.15 23.00 -22.32
C PRO A 447 -3.93 24.17 -21.70
N GLU A 448 -3.71 24.43 -20.42
CA GLU A 448 -4.34 25.52 -19.68
C GLU A 448 -3.83 26.88 -20.15
N HIS A 449 -2.51 27.02 -20.35
CA HIS A 449 -1.95 28.21 -20.98
C HIS A 449 -2.47 28.41 -22.41
N ALA A 450 -2.63 27.34 -23.19
CA ALA A 450 -3.24 27.43 -24.51
C ALA A 450 -4.68 27.95 -24.45
N ARG A 451 -5.48 27.46 -23.48
CA ARG A 451 -6.86 27.92 -23.22
C ARG A 451 -6.91 29.40 -22.83
N GLN A 452 -6.07 29.83 -21.89
CA GLN A 452 -6.05 31.22 -21.40
C GLN A 452 -5.50 32.23 -22.42
N SER A 453 -4.78 31.77 -23.45
CA SER A 453 -4.35 32.63 -24.56
C SER A 453 -5.49 33.08 -25.48
N LYS A 454 -6.72 32.58 -25.28
CA LYS A 454 -7.96 32.98 -25.99
C LYS A 454 -7.75 33.08 -27.50
N GLN A 455 -7.86 34.26 -28.10
CA GLN A 455 -7.79 34.46 -29.56
C GLN A 455 -6.45 33.98 -30.15
N HIS A 456 -5.41 33.90 -29.33
CA HIS A 456 -4.07 33.49 -29.70
C HIS A 456 -3.83 31.98 -29.65
N ALA A 457 -4.76 31.16 -29.15
CA ALA A 457 -4.55 29.72 -29.00
C ALA A 457 -4.22 28.99 -30.32
N ASN A 458 -4.68 29.53 -31.44
CA ASN A 458 -4.34 29.05 -32.78
C ASN A 458 -2.84 29.12 -33.10
N LYS A 459 -2.12 30.06 -32.49
CA LYS A 459 -0.66 30.22 -32.62
C LYS A 459 0.13 29.29 -31.68
N VAL A 460 -0.57 28.61 -30.76
CA VAL A 460 0.00 27.54 -29.91
C VAL A 460 -0.12 26.21 -30.65
N LEU A 461 -1.33 25.91 -31.14
CA LEU A 461 -1.69 24.67 -31.82
C LEU A 461 -1.37 24.70 -33.33
N GLU A 462 -0.16 25.12 -33.68
CA GLU A 462 0.30 25.21 -35.07
C GLU A 462 0.64 23.81 -35.62
N ARG A 463 -0.02 23.37 -36.70
CA ARG A 463 0.21 22.05 -37.33
C ARG A 463 1.65 21.83 -37.83
N SER A 464 2.42 22.90 -38.01
CA SER A 464 3.83 22.86 -38.40
C SER A 464 4.74 22.26 -37.31
N ARG A 465 4.34 22.37 -36.03
CA ARG A 465 5.11 21.89 -34.87
C ARG A 465 5.17 20.35 -34.82
N PRO A 466 6.36 19.74 -34.60
CA PRO A 466 6.51 18.29 -34.44
C PRO A 466 5.56 17.67 -33.41
N PHE A 467 5.26 18.38 -32.31
CA PHE A 467 4.34 17.90 -31.28
C PHE A 467 2.93 17.66 -31.82
N PHE A 468 2.44 18.53 -32.71
CA PHE A 468 1.06 18.50 -33.22
C PHE A 468 0.87 17.81 -34.59
N ARG A 469 1.91 17.19 -35.15
CA ARG A 469 1.79 16.45 -36.42
C ARG A 469 0.95 15.18 -36.22
N ASP A 470 0.10 14.87 -37.19
CA ASP A 470 -0.74 13.67 -37.16
C ASP A 470 0.15 12.42 -37.05
N GLY A 471 -0.08 11.60 -36.01
CA GLY A 471 0.73 10.41 -35.74
C GLY A 471 2.08 10.67 -35.05
N SER A 472 2.32 11.88 -34.53
CA SER A 472 3.53 12.20 -33.76
C SER A 472 3.63 11.35 -32.49
N PRO A 473 4.74 10.62 -32.25
CA PRO A 473 4.93 9.83 -31.03
C PRO A 473 5.05 10.70 -29.78
N LEU A 474 5.48 11.97 -29.93
CA LEU A 474 5.66 12.91 -28.82
C LEU A 474 4.33 13.26 -28.16
N GLY A 475 3.33 13.64 -28.97
CA GLY A 475 1.99 13.97 -28.48
C GLY A 475 1.27 12.78 -27.84
N LEU A 476 1.40 11.59 -28.45
CA LEU A 476 0.81 10.36 -27.93
C LEU A 476 1.41 9.97 -26.56
N ARG A 477 2.73 10.05 -26.43
CA ARG A 477 3.44 9.79 -25.17
C ARG A 477 3.05 10.81 -24.10
N TRP A 478 2.99 12.10 -24.45
CA TRP A 478 2.52 13.13 -23.52
C TRP A 478 1.12 12.81 -23.00
N TRP A 479 0.19 12.45 -23.88
CA TRP A 479 -1.18 12.09 -23.48
C TRP A 479 -1.24 10.90 -22.54
N GLN A 480 -0.41 9.88 -22.76
CA GLN A 480 -0.30 8.72 -21.87
C GLN A 480 0.22 9.12 -20.48
N VAL A 481 1.29 9.93 -20.44
CA VAL A 481 1.88 10.39 -19.17
C VAL A 481 0.88 11.27 -18.43
N TYR A 482 0.29 12.26 -19.11
CA TYR A 482 -0.73 13.14 -18.54
C TYR A 482 -1.90 12.36 -17.92
N ARG A 483 -2.43 11.37 -18.65
CA ARG A 483 -3.53 10.53 -18.16
C ARG A 483 -3.14 9.66 -16.99
N ARG A 484 -1.94 9.07 -16.97
CA ARG A 484 -1.48 8.30 -15.79
C ARG A 484 -1.33 9.18 -14.56
N THR A 485 -0.88 10.43 -14.73
CA THR A 485 -0.72 11.38 -13.63
C THR A 485 -2.07 11.89 -13.11
N LYS A 486 -3.07 12.11 -13.97
CA LYS A 486 -4.39 12.66 -13.59
C LYS A 486 -5.47 11.62 -13.28
N GLU A 487 -5.42 10.42 -13.88
CA GLU A 487 -6.44 9.37 -13.77
C GLU A 487 -5.80 7.99 -13.51
N PRO A 488 -5.33 7.71 -12.27
CA PRO A 488 -4.79 6.40 -11.93
C PRO A 488 -5.88 5.32 -12.09
N GLY A 489 -5.68 4.35 -12.99
CA GLY A 489 -6.60 3.21 -13.19
C GLY A 489 -7.57 3.30 -14.38
N ALA A 490 -7.43 4.28 -15.28
CA ALA A 490 -8.13 4.24 -16.56
C ALA A 490 -7.49 3.18 -17.50
N ASP A 491 -8.30 2.26 -18.06
CA ASP A 491 -7.87 1.14 -18.94
C ASP A 491 -6.65 1.51 -19.82
N ASP A 492 -5.51 0.87 -19.56
CA ASP A 492 -4.17 1.09 -20.11
C ASP A 492 -3.99 0.63 -21.57
N ALA A 493 -5.06 0.52 -22.37
CA ALA A 493 -4.91 0.17 -23.77
C ALA A 493 -4.26 1.34 -24.52
N PRO A 494 -3.10 1.14 -25.19
CA PRO A 494 -2.52 2.18 -26.03
C PRO A 494 -3.53 2.54 -27.13
N PRO A 495 -3.69 3.83 -27.50
CA PRO A 495 -4.45 4.17 -28.70
C PRO A 495 -3.78 3.47 -29.88
N GLY A 496 -4.46 2.50 -30.48
CA GLY A 496 -3.97 1.78 -31.65
C GLY A 496 -4.06 2.59 -32.95
N GLY A 497 -4.25 3.92 -32.88
CA GLY A 497 -4.50 4.77 -34.05
C GLY A 497 -4.20 6.26 -33.84
N LYS A 498 -4.79 7.11 -34.69
CA LYS A 498 -4.43 8.52 -34.84
C LYS A 498 -5.06 9.38 -33.73
N MET A 499 -4.23 9.91 -32.83
CA MET A 499 -4.63 10.95 -31.88
C MET A 499 -5.00 12.26 -32.62
N SER A 500 -6.28 12.64 -32.57
CA SER A 500 -6.77 13.87 -33.19
C SER A 500 -6.67 15.04 -32.21
N TRP A 501 -5.84 16.04 -32.54
CA TRP A 501 -5.66 17.25 -31.71
C TRP A 501 -6.92 18.09 -31.55
N LEU A 502 -7.90 17.92 -32.43
CA LEU A 502 -9.20 18.56 -32.28
C LEU A 502 -9.97 17.98 -31.08
N HIS A 503 -9.86 16.67 -30.84
CA HIS A 503 -10.45 16.01 -29.66
C HIS A 503 -9.77 16.44 -28.37
N VAL A 504 -8.44 16.59 -28.40
CA VAL A 504 -7.65 17.11 -27.27
C VAL A 504 -8.05 18.55 -26.95
N ALA A 505 -8.12 19.42 -27.97
CA ALA A 505 -8.55 20.79 -27.81
C ALA A 505 -9.99 20.90 -27.28
N ALA A 506 -10.89 20.00 -27.69
CA ALA A 506 -12.24 19.90 -27.15
C ALA A 506 -12.23 19.47 -25.68
N HIS A 507 -11.40 18.49 -25.31
CA HIS A 507 -11.25 18.01 -23.94
C HIS A 507 -10.73 19.07 -22.96
N PHE A 508 -9.82 19.94 -23.40
CA PHE A 508 -9.28 21.05 -22.59
C PHE A 508 -9.98 22.39 -22.82
N GLY A 509 -11.06 22.43 -23.62
CA GLY A 509 -11.85 23.64 -23.78
C GLY A 509 -11.14 24.77 -24.51
N ILE A 510 -10.20 24.45 -25.42
CA ILE A 510 -9.47 25.44 -26.23
C ILE A 510 -10.39 25.94 -27.37
N LYS A 511 -11.42 26.69 -26.96
CA LYS A 511 -12.56 27.10 -27.80
C LYS A 511 -12.16 27.83 -29.06
N SER A 512 -11.29 28.83 -28.96
CA SER A 512 -10.86 29.66 -30.09
C SER A 512 -10.16 28.87 -31.20
N PHE A 513 -9.49 27.76 -30.88
CA PHE A 513 -8.90 26.87 -31.87
C PHE A 513 -9.95 26.02 -32.57
N VAL A 514 -10.85 25.42 -31.79
CA VAL A 514 -11.96 24.62 -32.34
C VAL A 514 -12.89 25.52 -33.18
N GLU A 515 -13.27 26.69 -32.67
CA GLU A 515 -14.12 27.67 -33.34
C GLU A 515 -13.52 28.15 -34.65
N LYS A 516 -12.26 28.61 -34.66
CA LYS A 516 -11.59 29.01 -35.91
C LYS A 516 -11.52 27.86 -36.91
N THR A 517 -11.24 26.66 -36.42
CA THR A 517 -11.25 25.45 -37.24
C THR A 517 -12.64 25.21 -37.81
N LEU A 518 -13.73 25.45 -37.07
CA LEU A 518 -15.11 25.25 -37.56
C LEU A 518 -15.63 26.38 -38.48
N THR A 519 -15.08 27.60 -38.41
CA THR A 519 -15.56 28.78 -39.14
C THR A 519 -14.85 29.07 -40.47
N ASP A 520 -13.79 28.35 -40.84
CA ASP A 520 -13.13 28.52 -42.16
C ASP A 520 -14.11 28.19 -43.31
N ASP A 521 -14.05 28.85 -44.47
CA ASP A 521 -15.13 28.92 -45.48
C ASP A 521 -15.49 27.63 -46.28
N ALA A 522 -15.17 26.43 -45.79
CA ALA A 522 -15.42 25.15 -46.47
C ALA A 522 -16.45 24.26 -45.74
N TRP A 523 -17.73 24.66 -45.71
CA TRP A 523 -18.85 23.94 -45.03
C TRP A 523 -18.87 22.40 -45.22
N ARG A 524 -18.56 21.90 -46.43
CA ARG A 524 -18.51 20.45 -46.74
C ARG A 524 -17.39 19.69 -46.02
N PHE A 525 -16.31 20.38 -45.65
CA PHE A 525 -15.16 19.79 -44.98
C PHE A 525 -15.35 19.72 -43.45
N TRP A 526 -16.13 20.64 -42.88
CA TRP A 526 -16.35 20.76 -41.43
C TRP A 526 -17.42 19.82 -40.87
N SER A 527 -18.48 19.54 -41.62
CA SER A 527 -19.47 18.51 -41.23
C SER A 527 -18.83 17.14 -40.99
N ARG A 528 -17.76 16.83 -41.75
CA ARG A 528 -16.95 15.63 -41.59
C ARG A 528 -16.06 15.65 -40.33
N LYS A 529 -15.59 16.82 -39.90
CA LYS A 529 -14.71 16.96 -38.71
C LYS A 529 -15.49 16.96 -37.39
N ILE A 530 -16.70 17.52 -37.38
CA ILE A 530 -17.58 17.48 -36.19
C ILE A 530 -18.01 16.03 -35.89
N THR A 531 -18.19 15.23 -36.94
CA THR A 531 -18.57 13.81 -36.85
C THR A 531 -17.37 12.86 -36.81
N GLU A 532 -16.14 13.40 -36.84
CA GLU A 532 -14.91 12.61 -36.73
C GLU A 532 -14.86 11.92 -35.37
N ARG A 533 -14.35 10.69 -35.38
CA ARG A 533 -14.23 9.85 -34.19
C ARG A 533 -12.76 9.57 -33.93
N ASP A 534 -12.36 9.65 -32.67
CA ASP A 534 -11.04 9.18 -32.24
C ASP A 534 -10.98 7.63 -32.21
N ASP A 535 -9.83 7.07 -31.82
CA ASP A 535 -9.62 5.62 -31.77
C ASP A 535 -10.54 4.89 -30.78
N LEU A 536 -11.11 5.62 -29.81
CA LEU A 536 -12.10 5.11 -28.86
C LEU A 536 -13.54 5.29 -29.39
N GLY A 537 -13.69 5.74 -30.64
CA GLY A 537 -14.95 6.03 -31.29
C GLY A 537 -15.64 7.30 -30.78
N ARG A 538 -14.97 8.11 -29.95
CA ARG A 538 -15.52 9.32 -29.31
C ARG A 538 -15.53 10.48 -30.30
N THR A 539 -16.57 11.31 -30.24
CA THR A 539 -16.64 12.58 -30.99
C THR A 539 -16.07 13.74 -30.18
N LEU A 540 -15.89 14.92 -30.80
CA LEU A 540 -15.50 16.15 -30.10
C LEU A 540 -16.42 16.47 -28.91
N LEU A 541 -17.71 16.19 -29.07
CA LEU A 541 -18.72 16.43 -28.04
C LEU A 541 -18.52 15.53 -26.82
N HIS A 542 -18.07 14.29 -27.00
CA HIS A 542 -17.71 13.41 -25.87
C HIS A 542 -16.51 13.94 -25.10
N CYS A 543 -15.48 14.42 -25.81
CA CYS A 543 -14.28 14.98 -25.20
C CYS A 543 -14.59 16.26 -24.42
N ALA A 544 -15.37 17.19 -25.01
CA ALA A 544 -15.82 18.41 -24.35
C ALA A 544 -16.72 18.11 -23.14
N ALA A 545 -17.61 17.12 -23.26
CA ALA A 545 -18.48 16.71 -22.17
C ALA A 545 -17.71 16.05 -21.02
N SER A 546 -16.67 15.28 -21.31
CA SER A 546 -15.77 14.70 -20.30
C SER A 546 -14.92 15.75 -19.58
N GLY A 547 -14.55 16.84 -20.26
CA GLY A 547 -13.76 17.95 -19.70
C GLY A 547 -14.58 19.03 -18.99
N GLY A 548 -15.91 18.94 -19.02
CA GLY A 548 -16.79 19.90 -18.31
C GLY A 548 -16.93 21.27 -18.97
N HIS A 549 -16.45 21.44 -20.20
CA HIS A 549 -16.39 22.76 -20.84
C HIS A 549 -17.72 23.15 -21.51
N GLN A 550 -18.63 23.76 -20.76
CA GLN A 550 -19.97 24.15 -21.23
C GLN A 550 -19.94 24.98 -22.52
N ASP A 551 -19.09 26.00 -22.61
CA ASP A 551 -18.97 26.88 -23.79
C ASP A 551 -18.54 26.12 -25.05
N MET A 552 -17.72 25.08 -24.89
CA MET A 552 -17.28 24.22 -25.98
C MET A 552 -18.42 23.30 -26.43
N VAL A 553 -19.15 22.72 -25.49
CA VAL A 553 -20.33 21.88 -25.77
C VAL A 553 -21.39 22.70 -26.50
N GLU A 554 -21.65 23.94 -26.06
CA GLU A 554 -22.60 24.84 -26.72
C GLU A 554 -22.16 25.18 -28.15
N LEU A 555 -20.87 25.51 -28.36
CA LEU A 555 -20.32 25.76 -29.69
C LEU A 555 -20.53 24.55 -30.62
N LEU A 556 -20.17 23.35 -30.15
CA LEU A 556 -20.28 22.13 -30.95
C LEU A 556 -21.74 21.80 -31.31
N LEU A 557 -22.69 21.98 -30.38
CA LEU A 557 -24.11 21.76 -30.64
C LEU A 557 -24.71 22.81 -31.59
N ARG A 558 -24.30 24.08 -31.50
CA ARG A 558 -24.68 25.13 -32.48
C ARG A 558 -24.25 24.75 -33.90
N HIS A 559 -23.10 24.08 -34.04
CA HIS A 559 -22.61 23.55 -35.31
C HIS A 559 -23.17 22.16 -35.67
N ARG A 560 -24.31 21.75 -35.09
CA ARG A 560 -25.03 20.48 -35.37
C ARG A 560 -24.27 19.21 -35.00
N ALA A 561 -23.43 19.24 -33.95
CA ALA A 561 -22.93 18.00 -33.36
C ALA A 561 -24.09 17.14 -32.86
N ASP A 562 -24.03 15.83 -33.13
CA ASP A 562 -25.05 14.89 -32.66
C ASP A 562 -24.91 14.66 -31.15
N ALA A 563 -25.87 15.18 -30.39
CA ALA A 563 -25.93 15.04 -28.93
C ALA A 563 -26.10 13.57 -28.49
N ASN A 564 -26.72 12.73 -29.34
CA ASN A 564 -26.96 11.31 -29.09
C ASN A 564 -25.87 10.40 -29.67
N ALA A 565 -24.76 10.98 -30.15
CA ALA A 565 -23.63 10.20 -30.64
C ALA A 565 -23.16 9.20 -29.57
N LYS A 566 -22.85 7.99 -30.01
CA LYS A 566 -22.29 6.92 -29.18
C LYS A 566 -20.83 6.70 -29.51
N ASP A 567 -19.98 6.55 -28.49
CA ASP A 567 -18.58 6.16 -28.66
C ASP A 567 -18.41 4.69 -29.08
N GLY A 568 -17.16 4.21 -29.22
CA GLY A 568 -16.85 2.83 -29.60
C GLY A 568 -17.31 1.77 -28.59
N ARG A 569 -17.62 2.17 -27.35
CA ARG A 569 -18.21 1.33 -26.31
C ARG A 569 -19.72 1.53 -26.17
N GLY A 570 -20.34 2.30 -27.07
CA GLY A 570 -21.77 2.62 -27.03
C GLY A 570 -22.14 3.69 -26.00
N GLY A 571 -21.18 4.32 -25.34
CA GLY A 571 -21.41 5.37 -24.33
C GLY A 571 -21.84 6.68 -24.99
N THR A 572 -22.88 7.34 -24.44
CA THR A 572 -23.35 8.64 -24.95
C THR A 572 -22.62 9.80 -24.27
N THR A 573 -22.65 10.98 -24.89
CA THR A 573 -22.10 12.22 -24.33
C THR A 573 -22.63 12.51 -22.92
N LEU A 574 -23.92 12.27 -22.68
CA LEU A 574 -24.57 12.40 -21.37
C LEU A 574 -23.94 11.47 -20.33
N MET A 575 -23.59 10.22 -20.68
CA MET A 575 -22.93 9.30 -19.75
C MET A 575 -21.54 9.78 -19.32
N TRP A 576 -20.80 10.44 -20.22
CA TRP A 576 -19.48 10.99 -19.90
C TRP A 576 -19.60 12.21 -18.97
N ALA A 577 -20.53 13.13 -19.27
CA ALA A 577 -20.81 14.26 -18.38
C ALA A 577 -21.31 13.80 -17.00
N ALA A 578 -22.21 12.82 -16.98
CA ALA A 578 -22.79 12.25 -15.76
C ALA A 578 -21.79 11.43 -14.95
N ALA A 579 -20.79 10.80 -15.56
CA ALA A 579 -19.73 10.09 -14.85
C ALA A 579 -18.73 11.04 -14.18
N GLN A 580 -18.48 12.20 -14.80
CA GLN A 580 -17.48 13.17 -14.34
C GLN A 580 -18.05 14.30 -13.46
N GLY A 581 -19.37 14.32 -13.21
CA GLY A 581 -19.98 15.29 -12.30
C GLY A 581 -20.28 16.65 -12.93
N HIS A 582 -20.20 16.77 -14.26
CA HIS A 582 -20.35 18.04 -14.96
C HIS A 582 -21.82 18.45 -15.11
N GLN A 583 -22.37 19.10 -14.08
CA GLN A 583 -23.79 19.50 -14.01
C GLN A 583 -24.20 20.44 -15.16
N GLY A 584 -23.45 21.53 -15.40
CA GLY A 584 -23.78 22.50 -16.45
C GLY A 584 -23.79 21.90 -17.86
N VAL A 585 -22.85 20.99 -18.14
CA VAL A 585 -22.84 20.20 -19.39
C VAL A 585 -24.03 19.24 -19.45
N THR A 586 -24.35 18.55 -18.35
CA THR A 586 -25.46 17.62 -18.28
C THR A 586 -26.80 18.31 -18.57
N ASP A 587 -27.03 19.47 -17.95
CA ASP A 587 -28.20 20.32 -18.20
C ASP A 587 -28.32 20.76 -19.65
N LEU A 588 -27.19 21.15 -20.24
CA LEU A 588 -27.13 21.59 -21.61
C LEU A 588 -27.44 20.44 -22.58
N LEU A 589 -26.84 19.26 -22.38
CA LEU A 589 -27.12 18.07 -23.19
C LEU A 589 -28.59 17.64 -23.08
N ILE A 590 -29.16 17.65 -21.87
CA ILE A 590 -30.59 17.35 -21.62
C ILE A 590 -31.50 18.29 -22.41
N LYS A 591 -31.24 19.60 -22.40
CA LYS A 591 -32.02 20.58 -23.18
C LYS A 591 -32.02 20.30 -24.68
N HIS A 592 -31.00 19.61 -25.20
CA HIS A 592 -30.88 19.22 -26.60
C HIS A 592 -31.49 17.84 -26.92
N GLY A 593 -32.32 17.27 -26.02
CA GLY A 593 -33.13 16.09 -26.30
C GLY A 593 -32.33 14.78 -26.35
N VAL A 594 -31.31 14.65 -25.51
CA VAL A 594 -30.56 13.39 -25.37
C VAL A 594 -31.42 12.28 -24.75
N ASP A 595 -31.22 11.05 -25.22
CA ASP A 595 -31.83 9.86 -24.61
C ASP A 595 -31.21 9.58 -23.23
N VAL A 596 -31.96 9.93 -22.18
CA VAL A 596 -31.60 9.75 -20.77
C VAL A 596 -31.40 8.26 -20.41
N ASN A 597 -32.09 7.36 -21.11
CA ASN A 597 -32.11 5.92 -20.84
C ASN A 597 -31.27 5.10 -21.81
N ALA A 598 -30.46 5.76 -22.66
CA ALA A 598 -29.51 5.09 -23.51
C ALA A 598 -28.60 4.16 -22.70
N LYS A 599 -28.23 3.03 -23.30
CA LYS A 599 -27.36 2.01 -22.69
C LYS A 599 -26.09 1.83 -23.52
N ASP A 600 -24.95 1.77 -22.83
CA ASP A 600 -23.66 1.40 -23.42
C ASP A 600 -23.54 -0.13 -23.62
N GLN A 601 -22.42 -0.62 -24.16
CA GLN A 601 -22.16 -2.07 -24.34
C GLN A 601 -22.12 -2.85 -23.02
N ARG A 602 -21.88 -2.17 -21.89
CA ARG A 602 -21.98 -2.73 -20.53
C ARG A 602 -23.39 -2.62 -19.95
N ARG A 603 -24.37 -2.21 -20.77
CA ARG A 603 -25.76 -1.89 -20.42
C ARG A 603 -25.89 -0.79 -19.35
N GLN A 604 -24.87 0.04 -19.17
CA GLN A 604 -24.91 1.14 -18.20
C GLN A 604 -25.64 2.36 -18.77
N THR A 605 -26.43 3.01 -17.93
CA THR A 605 -27.11 4.28 -18.20
C THR A 605 -26.35 5.47 -17.61
N ALA A 606 -26.71 6.69 -17.99
CA ALA A 606 -26.18 7.90 -17.36
C ALA A 606 -26.46 7.92 -15.84
N LEU A 607 -27.68 7.51 -15.44
CA LEU A 607 -28.07 7.36 -14.04
C LEU A 607 -27.17 6.36 -13.31
N GLY A 608 -26.90 5.20 -13.91
CA GLY A 608 -26.02 4.19 -13.31
C GLY A 608 -24.55 4.63 -13.20
N LYS A 609 -24.06 5.54 -14.06
CA LYS A 609 -22.72 6.13 -13.91
C LYS A 609 -22.70 7.23 -12.84
N ALA A 610 -23.65 8.15 -12.85
CA ALA A 610 -23.77 9.18 -11.82
C ALA A 610 -23.97 8.57 -10.42
N ALA A 611 -24.83 7.55 -10.30
CA ALA A 611 -25.09 6.89 -9.02
C ALA A 611 -23.87 6.13 -8.47
N ARG A 612 -23.03 5.56 -9.34
CA ARG A 612 -21.77 4.92 -8.93
C ARG A 612 -20.73 5.92 -8.44
N GLN A 613 -20.73 7.14 -9.00
CA GLN A 613 -19.72 8.16 -8.70
C GLN A 613 -20.19 9.18 -7.65
N GLY A 614 -21.45 9.10 -7.21
CA GLY A 614 -21.97 9.93 -6.11
C GLY A 614 -22.53 11.29 -6.53
N HIS A 615 -22.70 11.55 -7.83
CA HIS A 615 -23.12 12.86 -8.35
C HIS A 615 -24.61 13.12 -8.12
N LEU A 616 -24.96 13.55 -6.90
CA LEU A 616 -26.34 13.68 -6.39
C LEU A 616 -27.24 14.55 -7.26
N GLU A 617 -26.80 15.75 -7.63
CA GLU A 617 -27.63 16.68 -8.41
C GLU A 617 -27.91 16.15 -9.81
N ILE A 618 -26.93 15.46 -10.41
CA ILE A 618 -27.11 14.78 -11.70
C ILE A 618 -28.11 13.63 -11.54
N VAL A 619 -28.01 12.84 -10.48
CA VAL A 619 -28.97 11.77 -10.18
C VAL A 619 -30.39 12.34 -10.04
N ARG A 620 -30.58 13.40 -9.23
CA ARG A 620 -31.89 14.05 -9.05
C ARG A 620 -32.48 14.51 -10.38
N ARG A 621 -31.69 15.23 -11.17
CA ARG A 621 -32.13 15.72 -12.47
C ARG A 621 -32.47 14.59 -13.46
N LEU A 622 -31.67 13.55 -13.53
CA LEU A 622 -31.95 12.40 -14.39
C LEU A 622 -33.26 11.69 -13.95
N LEU A 623 -33.49 11.53 -12.65
CA LEU A 623 -34.73 10.94 -12.12
C LEU A 623 -35.96 11.82 -12.40
N ASP A 624 -35.84 13.14 -12.31
CA ASP A 624 -36.92 14.08 -12.64
C ASP A 624 -37.34 14.01 -14.12
N LEU A 625 -36.42 13.60 -14.99
CA LEU A 625 -36.64 13.40 -16.42
C LEU A 625 -37.07 11.97 -16.78
N GLY A 626 -37.36 11.12 -15.79
CA GLY A 626 -37.82 9.75 -16.01
C GLY A 626 -36.70 8.77 -16.36
N ALA A 627 -35.48 8.98 -15.85
CA ALA A 627 -34.44 7.95 -15.91
C ALA A 627 -34.91 6.66 -15.23
N ASP A 628 -34.67 5.52 -15.88
CA ASP A 628 -35.01 4.19 -15.39
C ASP A 628 -34.15 3.83 -14.17
N VAL A 629 -34.76 3.95 -12.99
CA VAL A 629 -34.16 3.59 -11.69
C VAL A 629 -33.84 2.10 -11.58
N GLU A 630 -34.46 1.25 -12.40
CA GLU A 630 -34.26 -0.20 -12.44
C GLU A 630 -33.30 -0.67 -13.52
N ALA A 631 -32.62 0.25 -14.20
CA ALA A 631 -31.73 -0.09 -15.30
C ALA A 631 -30.59 -1.02 -14.87
N GLU A 632 -30.54 -2.21 -15.45
CA GLU A 632 -29.51 -3.23 -15.16
C GLU A 632 -28.30 -3.14 -16.09
N ASP A 633 -27.09 -3.14 -15.50
CA ASP A 633 -25.84 -3.36 -16.24
C ASP A 633 -25.64 -4.84 -16.65
N ASN A 634 -24.54 -5.16 -17.35
CA ASN A 634 -24.25 -6.55 -17.77
C ASN A 634 -24.10 -7.54 -16.61
N ARG A 635 -23.86 -7.06 -15.39
CA ARG A 635 -23.78 -7.86 -14.17
C ARG A 635 -25.11 -7.85 -13.40
N LYS A 636 -26.19 -7.37 -14.03
CA LYS A 636 -27.51 -7.17 -13.42
C LYS A 636 -27.49 -6.22 -12.21
N ARG A 637 -26.50 -5.33 -12.11
CA ARG A 637 -26.45 -4.33 -11.04
C ARG A 637 -27.30 -3.13 -11.43
N ARG A 638 -28.09 -2.66 -10.47
CA ARG A 638 -28.97 -1.49 -10.59
C ARG A 638 -28.32 -0.25 -9.94
N PRO A 639 -28.73 0.99 -10.29
CA PRO A 639 -28.22 2.22 -9.68
C PRO A 639 -28.16 2.18 -8.15
N LEU A 640 -29.19 1.63 -7.49
CA LEU A 640 -29.24 1.50 -6.03
C LEU A 640 -28.08 0.65 -5.49
N GLY A 641 -27.84 -0.52 -6.08
CA GLY A 641 -26.75 -1.41 -5.66
C GLY A 641 -25.35 -0.84 -5.96
N LEU A 642 -25.22 -0.01 -6.99
CA LEU A 642 -23.97 0.67 -7.33
C LEU A 642 -23.67 1.81 -6.34
N ALA A 643 -24.65 2.64 -6.01
CA ALA A 643 -24.52 3.69 -5.01
C ALA A 643 -24.26 3.11 -3.61
N ALA A 644 -24.97 2.03 -3.26
CA ALA A 644 -24.80 1.34 -1.99
C ALA A 644 -23.44 0.65 -1.84
N GLU A 645 -22.83 0.18 -2.92
CA GLU A 645 -21.47 -0.37 -2.90
C GLU A 645 -20.41 0.71 -2.66
N GLN A 646 -20.58 1.89 -3.25
CA GLN A 646 -19.59 2.98 -3.22
C GLN A 646 -19.78 3.95 -2.04
N GLY A 647 -20.93 3.94 -1.38
CA GLY A 647 -21.14 4.69 -0.14
C GLY A 647 -21.86 6.00 -0.26
N HIS A 648 -22.53 6.23 -1.39
CA HIS A 648 -23.19 7.49 -1.67
C HIS A 648 -24.58 7.52 -1.04
N GLU A 649 -24.63 7.80 0.27
CA GLU A 649 -25.86 7.80 1.08
C GLU A 649 -26.95 8.71 0.49
N ALA A 650 -26.63 9.96 0.17
CA ALA A 650 -27.59 10.90 -0.39
C ALA A 650 -28.16 10.44 -1.76
N VAL A 651 -27.34 9.75 -2.56
CA VAL A 651 -27.77 9.14 -3.82
C VAL A 651 -28.69 7.95 -3.55
N VAL A 652 -28.37 7.09 -2.58
CA VAL A 652 -29.22 5.97 -2.16
C VAL A 652 -30.59 6.48 -1.72
N GLU A 653 -30.65 7.54 -0.91
CA GLU A 653 -31.92 8.17 -0.51
C GLU A 653 -32.70 8.73 -1.69
N ALA A 654 -32.02 9.43 -2.61
CA ALA A 654 -32.66 9.98 -3.81
C ALA A 654 -33.25 8.88 -4.70
N LEU A 655 -32.55 7.74 -4.84
CA LEU A 655 -33.04 6.58 -5.60
C LEU A 655 -34.21 5.91 -4.88
N LEU A 656 -34.15 5.72 -3.56
CA LEU A 656 -35.21 5.09 -2.77
C LEU A 656 -36.53 5.88 -2.79
N LYS A 657 -36.48 7.21 -2.91
CA LYS A 657 -37.67 8.06 -3.10
C LYS A 657 -38.48 7.72 -4.37
N ARG A 658 -37.88 7.06 -5.35
CA ARG A 658 -38.57 6.56 -6.56
C ARG A 658 -39.09 5.12 -6.41
N ALA A 659 -39.07 4.58 -5.18
CA ALA A 659 -39.55 3.26 -4.79
C ALA A 659 -39.01 2.09 -5.65
N PRO A 660 -37.68 1.95 -5.80
CA PRO A 660 -37.09 0.85 -6.54
C PRO A 660 -37.21 -0.50 -5.78
N GLN A 661 -36.99 -1.60 -6.48
CA GLN A 661 -36.91 -2.94 -5.90
C GLN A 661 -35.63 -3.09 -5.06
N VAL A 662 -35.76 -2.86 -3.76
CA VAL A 662 -34.68 -2.85 -2.75
C VAL A 662 -33.89 -4.17 -2.71
N ASP A 663 -34.58 -5.31 -2.85
CA ASP A 663 -34.00 -6.66 -2.75
C ASP A 663 -33.54 -7.27 -4.08
N SER A 664 -33.41 -6.45 -5.12
CA SER A 664 -32.92 -6.90 -6.42
C SER A 664 -31.53 -7.52 -6.29
N GLN A 665 -31.39 -8.74 -6.81
CA GLN A 665 -30.13 -9.48 -6.81
C GLN A 665 -29.40 -9.34 -8.15
N ASP A 666 -28.10 -9.08 -8.07
CA ASP A 666 -27.24 -9.07 -9.24
C ASP A 666 -26.84 -10.47 -9.72
N PHE A 667 -25.91 -10.57 -10.68
CA PHE A 667 -25.44 -11.84 -11.24
C PHE A 667 -24.85 -12.81 -10.18
N TRP A 668 -24.33 -12.28 -9.06
CA TRP A 668 -23.79 -13.08 -7.96
C TRP A 668 -24.82 -13.30 -6.85
N GLY A 669 -26.07 -12.88 -7.03
CA GLY A 669 -27.08 -12.97 -5.97
C GLY A 669 -26.96 -11.86 -4.92
N GLN A 670 -26.15 -10.82 -5.14
CA GLN A 670 -25.93 -9.80 -4.12
C GLN A 670 -26.96 -8.68 -4.21
N THR A 671 -27.55 -8.31 -3.07
CA THR A 671 -28.45 -7.16 -2.92
C THR A 671 -27.67 -5.88 -2.61
N ALA A 672 -28.34 -4.72 -2.66
CA ALA A 672 -27.77 -3.45 -2.20
C ALA A 672 -27.33 -3.54 -0.71
N LEU A 673 -28.13 -4.20 0.13
CA LEU A 673 -27.85 -4.43 1.54
C LEU A 673 -26.54 -5.22 1.74
N MET A 674 -26.34 -6.32 0.99
CA MET A 674 -25.11 -7.11 1.05
C MET A 674 -23.88 -6.33 0.60
N ARG A 675 -24.01 -5.54 -0.47
CA ARG A 675 -22.92 -4.69 -0.99
C ARG A 675 -22.51 -3.63 0.04
N ALA A 676 -23.50 -2.98 0.65
CA ALA A 676 -23.29 -2.00 1.72
C ALA A 676 -22.65 -2.66 2.96
N ALA A 677 -23.17 -3.81 3.38
CA ALA A 677 -22.68 -4.58 4.53
C ALA A 677 -21.22 -5.01 4.37
N ARG A 678 -20.86 -5.60 3.22
CA ARG A 678 -19.48 -6.00 2.91
C ARG A 678 -18.50 -4.84 2.94
N ARG A 679 -18.93 -3.67 2.44
CA ARG A 679 -18.07 -2.50 2.30
C ARG A 679 -17.99 -1.68 3.58
N GLY A 680 -18.93 -1.82 4.51
CA GLY A 680 -18.96 -1.13 5.80
C GLY A 680 -19.83 0.13 5.86
N HIS A 681 -20.78 0.28 4.94
CA HIS A 681 -21.62 1.49 4.83
C HIS A 681 -22.80 1.47 5.80
N ALA A 682 -22.56 1.69 7.10
CA ALA A 682 -23.58 1.53 8.14
C ALA A 682 -24.80 2.45 8.03
N ALA A 683 -24.64 3.66 7.49
CA ALA A 683 -25.76 4.57 7.26
C ALA A 683 -26.68 4.05 6.14
N ILE A 684 -26.09 3.61 5.02
CA ILE A 684 -26.83 3.00 3.90
C ILE A 684 -27.54 1.71 4.34
N VAL A 685 -26.89 0.86 5.14
CA VAL A 685 -27.54 -0.34 5.69
C VAL A 685 -28.80 0.05 6.47
N ARG A 686 -28.70 1.02 7.39
CA ARG A 686 -29.85 1.53 8.15
C ARG A 686 -30.96 2.05 7.24
N THR A 687 -30.62 2.84 6.22
CA THR A 687 -31.59 3.39 5.28
C THR A 687 -32.28 2.29 4.47
N LEU A 688 -31.53 1.30 3.98
CA LEU A 688 -32.08 0.16 3.22
C LEU A 688 -33.00 -0.70 4.10
N LEU A 689 -32.62 -0.98 5.34
CA LEU A 689 -33.47 -1.71 6.30
C LEU A 689 -34.75 -0.95 6.63
N GLY A 690 -34.66 0.39 6.79
CA GLY A 690 -35.82 1.26 6.98
C GLY A 690 -36.78 1.29 5.78
N HIS A 691 -36.29 0.94 4.58
CA HIS A 691 -37.11 0.79 3.36
C HIS A 691 -37.48 -0.68 3.08
N GLY A 692 -37.35 -1.57 4.07
CA GLY A 692 -37.84 -2.95 3.99
C GLY A 692 -36.90 -3.94 3.29
N ALA A 693 -35.59 -3.68 3.24
CA ALA A 693 -34.62 -4.65 2.73
C ALA A 693 -34.64 -5.97 3.53
N ASP A 694 -34.70 -7.10 2.84
CA ASP A 694 -34.72 -8.43 3.45
C ASP A 694 -33.32 -8.86 3.92
N VAL A 695 -33.16 -8.97 5.24
CA VAL A 695 -31.91 -9.40 5.90
C VAL A 695 -31.54 -10.86 5.64
N HIS A 696 -32.48 -11.68 5.19
CA HIS A 696 -32.32 -13.13 5.01
C HIS A 696 -31.97 -13.54 3.59
N LYS A 697 -31.90 -12.60 2.63
CA LYS A 697 -31.42 -12.90 1.29
C LYS A 697 -30.04 -13.54 1.34
N ARG A 698 -29.81 -14.46 0.39
CA ARG A 698 -28.58 -15.24 0.25
C ARG A 698 -27.98 -14.99 -1.12
N GLU A 699 -26.68 -14.75 -1.18
CA GLU A 699 -25.98 -14.66 -2.47
C GLU A 699 -25.84 -16.05 -3.12
N ARG A 700 -25.43 -16.11 -4.39
CA ARG A 700 -25.60 -17.30 -5.22
C ARG A 700 -24.52 -18.36 -5.05
N LEU A 701 -23.30 -17.99 -4.67
CA LEU A 701 -22.13 -18.88 -4.66
C LEU A 701 -22.07 -19.73 -3.39
N ASP A 702 -21.95 -19.08 -2.25
CA ASP A 702 -21.80 -19.69 -0.93
C ASP A 702 -23.08 -19.54 -0.10
N GLU A 703 -24.14 -18.89 -0.59
CA GLU A 703 -25.33 -18.55 0.19
C GLU A 703 -25.05 -17.65 1.40
N GLN A 704 -24.06 -16.77 1.28
CA GLN A 704 -23.76 -15.80 2.34
C GLN A 704 -24.87 -14.74 2.50
N THR A 705 -25.12 -14.35 3.74
CA THR A 705 -26.06 -13.28 4.11
C THR A 705 -25.32 -11.95 4.30
N ALA A 706 -26.07 -10.84 4.40
CA ALA A 706 -25.48 -9.55 4.75
C ALA A 706 -24.74 -9.59 6.10
N LEU A 707 -25.23 -10.38 7.07
CA LEU A 707 -24.61 -10.54 8.38
C LEU A 707 -23.22 -11.18 8.29
N MET A 708 -23.09 -12.23 7.47
CA MET A 708 -21.81 -12.90 7.23
C MET A 708 -20.79 -11.96 6.56
N MET A 709 -21.23 -11.19 5.56
CA MET A 709 -20.35 -10.22 4.89
C MET A 709 -19.91 -9.07 5.80
N ALA A 710 -20.81 -8.59 6.67
CA ALA A 710 -20.49 -7.59 7.68
C ALA A 710 -19.51 -8.14 8.72
N ALA A 711 -19.70 -9.39 9.14
CA ALA A 711 -18.86 -10.05 10.13
C ALA A 711 -17.44 -10.31 9.61
N ALA A 712 -17.31 -10.81 8.38
CA ALA A 712 -16.01 -10.97 7.72
C ALA A 712 -15.28 -9.62 7.51
N GLY A 713 -16.03 -8.54 7.31
CA GLY A 713 -15.51 -7.19 7.13
C GLY A 713 -15.23 -6.41 8.42
N GLY A 714 -15.54 -6.95 9.60
CA GLY A 714 -15.31 -6.28 10.89
C GLY A 714 -16.30 -5.16 11.22
N HIS A 715 -17.45 -5.10 10.55
CA HIS A 715 -18.37 -3.96 10.62
C HIS A 715 -19.39 -4.10 11.77
N ARG A 716 -18.95 -3.92 13.02
CA ARG A 716 -19.79 -4.12 14.22
C ARG A 716 -21.13 -3.37 14.18
N ALA A 717 -21.12 -2.10 13.78
CA ALA A 717 -22.36 -1.30 13.71
C ALA A 717 -23.39 -1.89 12.73
N ILE A 718 -22.94 -2.52 11.65
CA ILE A 718 -23.81 -3.19 10.67
C ILE A 718 -24.31 -4.52 11.22
N VAL A 719 -23.44 -5.27 11.90
CA VAL A 719 -23.80 -6.52 12.58
C VAL A 719 -24.93 -6.26 13.59
N ALA A 720 -24.77 -5.25 14.46
CA ALA A 720 -25.80 -4.84 15.41
C ALA A 720 -27.12 -4.44 14.72
N GLN A 721 -27.05 -3.66 13.63
CA GLN A 721 -28.24 -3.28 12.87
C GLN A 721 -28.96 -4.48 12.26
N LEU A 722 -28.23 -5.40 11.64
CA LEU A 722 -28.81 -6.58 11.00
C LEU A 722 -29.44 -7.53 12.01
N LEU A 723 -28.79 -7.75 13.16
CA LEU A 723 -29.33 -8.56 14.27
C LEU A 723 -30.59 -7.91 14.87
N GLY A 724 -30.58 -6.59 15.06
CA GLY A 724 -31.76 -5.83 15.49
C GLY A 724 -32.94 -5.90 14.53
N HIS A 725 -32.70 -6.22 13.25
CA HIS A 725 -33.74 -6.45 12.23
C HIS A 725 -34.00 -7.96 11.99
N GLY A 726 -33.59 -8.83 12.92
CA GLY A 726 -33.96 -10.25 12.92
C GLY A 726 -33.03 -11.18 12.13
N ALA A 727 -31.85 -10.73 11.70
CA ALA A 727 -30.90 -11.61 11.01
C ALA A 727 -30.55 -12.86 11.84
N HIS A 728 -30.53 -14.04 11.21
CA HIS A 728 -30.23 -15.29 11.90
C HIS A 728 -28.75 -15.37 12.28
N VAL A 729 -28.45 -15.15 13.57
CA VAL A 729 -27.09 -15.16 14.12
C VAL A 729 -26.32 -16.47 13.83
N ASN A 730 -27.03 -17.61 13.88
CA ASN A 730 -26.49 -18.96 13.66
C ASN A 730 -26.71 -19.49 12.24
N GLY A 731 -27.04 -18.62 11.28
CA GLY A 731 -27.15 -19.00 9.88
C GLY A 731 -25.83 -19.58 9.36
N GLN A 732 -25.91 -20.67 8.59
CA GLN A 732 -24.76 -21.32 7.95
C GLN A 732 -24.78 -21.11 6.44
N GLU A 733 -23.62 -20.78 5.88
CA GLU A 733 -23.41 -20.73 4.43
C GLU A 733 -23.37 -22.16 3.83
N ARG A 734 -23.57 -22.29 2.53
CA ARG A 734 -23.79 -23.58 1.85
C ARG A 734 -22.52 -24.42 1.71
N ARG A 735 -21.41 -23.82 1.32
CA ARG A 735 -20.18 -24.50 0.91
C ARG A 735 -19.47 -25.18 2.08
N GLY A 736 -19.19 -24.46 3.15
CA GLY A 736 -18.49 -24.96 4.33
C GLY A 736 -19.40 -25.14 5.54
N GLY A 737 -20.53 -24.44 5.59
CA GLY A 737 -21.34 -24.36 6.80
C GLY A 737 -20.85 -23.32 7.80
N ARG A 738 -20.05 -22.33 7.38
CA ARG A 738 -19.53 -21.29 8.26
C ARG A 738 -20.63 -20.33 8.74
N THR A 739 -20.53 -19.92 10.00
CA THR A 739 -21.40 -18.89 10.61
C THR A 739 -20.73 -17.51 10.56
N ALA A 740 -21.50 -16.46 10.84
CA ALA A 740 -20.94 -15.11 10.99
C ALA A 740 -19.87 -15.04 12.10
N LEU A 741 -20.06 -15.80 13.19
CA LEU A 741 -19.10 -15.91 14.29
C LEU A 741 -17.76 -16.50 13.83
N MET A 742 -17.79 -17.57 13.04
CA MET A 742 -16.57 -18.18 12.49
C MET A 742 -15.81 -17.23 11.56
N MET A 743 -16.52 -16.50 10.71
CA MET A 743 -15.89 -15.53 9.80
C MET A 743 -15.28 -14.34 10.54
N ALA A 744 -15.94 -13.84 11.59
CA ALA A 744 -15.38 -12.80 12.44
C ALA A 744 -14.17 -13.30 13.24
N ALA A 745 -14.21 -14.55 13.71
CA ALA A 745 -13.12 -15.18 14.46
C ALA A 745 -11.89 -15.44 13.58
N GLU A 746 -12.06 -15.98 12.37
CA GLU A 746 -11.00 -16.16 11.37
C GLU A 746 -10.31 -14.85 11.01
N ALA A 747 -11.09 -13.75 10.94
CA ALA A 747 -10.62 -12.44 10.56
C ALA A 747 -10.09 -11.58 11.72
N GLY A 748 -10.16 -12.05 12.98
CA GLY A 748 -9.64 -11.32 14.15
C GLY A 748 -10.55 -10.21 14.70
N HIS A 749 -11.82 -10.13 14.29
CA HIS A 749 -12.70 -9.00 14.63
C HIS A 749 -13.35 -9.13 16.01
N ALA A 750 -12.58 -8.93 17.08
CA ALA A 750 -13.02 -9.11 18.48
C ALA A 750 -14.34 -8.39 18.82
N THR A 751 -14.50 -7.14 18.40
CA THR A 751 -15.71 -6.36 18.71
C THR A 751 -16.96 -6.87 17.98
N VAL A 752 -16.80 -7.53 16.82
CA VAL A 752 -17.90 -8.22 16.12
C VAL A 752 -18.22 -9.54 16.79
N VAL A 753 -17.19 -10.29 17.23
CA VAL A 753 -17.35 -11.54 17.97
C VAL A 753 -18.16 -11.29 19.24
N GLU A 754 -17.81 -10.26 20.02
CA GLU A 754 -18.55 -9.83 21.21
C GLU A 754 -20.02 -9.52 20.89
N GLU A 755 -20.28 -8.74 19.83
CA GLU A 755 -21.64 -8.39 19.40
C GLU A 755 -22.48 -9.63 19.01
N LEU A 756 -21.89 -10.58 18.28
CA LEU A 756 -22.54 -11.82 17.86
C LEU A 756 -22.85 -12.72 19.06
N LEU A 757 -21.91 -12.88 19.99
CA LEU A 757 -22.10 -13.66 21.21
C LEU A 757 -23.18 -13.06 22.11
N GLY A 758 -23.20 -11.72 22.25
CA GLY A 758 -24.25 -11.00 22.97
C GLY A 758 -25.67 -11.19 22.39
N HIS A 759 -25.77 -11.57 21.12
CA HIS A 759 -27.02 -11.91 20.43
C HIS A 759 -27.29 -13.42 20.32
N GLY A 760 -26.58 -14.25 21.09
CA GLY A 760 -26.84 -15.69 21.17
C GLY A 760 -26.22 -16.52 20.03
N ALA A 761 -25.08 -16.08 19.49
CA ALA A 761 -24.28 -16.93 18.61
C ALA A 761 -23.85 -18.22 19.35
N ASP A 762 -24.05 -19.37 18.72
CA ASP A 762 -23.61 -20.66 19.23
C ASP A 762 -22.09 -20.79 19.08
N VAL A 763 -21.39 -20.64 20.20
CA VAL A 763 -19.93 -20.59 20.30
C VAL A 763 -19.26 -21.89 19.85
N ASP A 764 -19.95 -23.03 20.02
CA ASP A 764 -19.45 -24.38 19.73
C ASP A 764 -20.05 -24.98 18.46
N ARG A 765 -20.79 -24.19 17.67
CA ARG A 765 -21.30 -24.63 16.38
C ARG A 765 -20.12 -25.07 15.51
N GLN A 766 -20.26 -26.22 14.85
CA GLN A 766 -19.25 -26.72 13.91
C GLN A 766 -19.69 -26.47 12.46
N GLU A 767 -18.73 -26.10 11.62
CA GLU A 767 -18.96 -26.06 10.18
C GLU A 767 -19.12 -27.49 9.61
N ARG A 768 -19.79 -27.64 8.46
CA ARG A 768 -20.07 -28.94 7.85
C ARG A 768 -18.86 -29.55 7.14
N GLY A 769 -17.99 -28.73 6.56
CA GLY A 769 -16.86 -29.18 5.74
C GLY A 769 -15.72 -29.78 6.56
N GLY A 770 -15.20 -29.00 7.52
CA GLY A 770 -14.08 -29.40 8.35
C GLY A 770 -14.41 -29.64 9.82
N GLY A 771 -15.66 -29.45 10.27
CA GLY A 771 -16.01 -29.63 11.68
C GLY A 771 -15.40 -28.59 12.61
N ARG A 772 -14.84 -27.50 12.09
CA ARG A 772 -14.18 -26.47 12.88
C ARG A 772 -15.19 -25.58 13.63
N THR A 773 -14.86 -25.21 14.87
CA THR A 773 -15.59 -24.21 15.67
C THR A 773 -15.00 -22.81 15.44
N ALA A 774 -15.68 -21.76 15.93
CA ALA A 774 -15.13 -20.40 15.89
C ALA A 774 -13.78 -20.30 16.63
N LEU A 775 -13.63 -21.03 17.74
CA LEU A 775 -12.38 -21.09 18.52
C LEU A 775 -11.22 -21.65 17.69
N MET A 776 -11.45 -22.66 16.85
CA MET A 776 -10.40 -23.22 15.97
C MET A 776 -10.04 -22.26 14.83
N TRP A 777 -11.02 -21.57 14.26
CA TRP A 777 -10.76 -20.55 13.24
C TRP A 777 -9.97 -19.36 13.80
N ALA A 778 -10.18 -19.02 15.08
CA ALA A 778 -9.41 -18.03 15.82
C ALA A 778 -7.96 -18.46 16.15
N THR A 779 -7.49 -19.62 15.69
CA THR A 779 -6.09 -20.06 15.86
C THR A 779 -5.28 -20.08 14.57
N GLU A 780 -5.85 -19.67 13.43
CA GLU A 780 -5.24 -19.86 12.09
C GLU A 780 -4.37 -18.68 11.61
N ARG A 781 -4.30 -17.52 12.31
CA ARG A 781 -3.42 -16.39 11.93
C ARG A 781 -2.63 -15.86 13.13
N ASP A 782 -1.50 -15.22 12.87
CA ASP A 782 -0.53 -14.88 13.93
C ASP A 782 -0.86 -13.56 14.67
N GLU A 783 -1.66 -12.67 14.07
CA GLU A 783 -1.89 -11.30 14.56
C GLU A 783 -3.27 -11.11 15.22
N GLU A 784 -3.29 -10.51 16.43
CA GLU A 784 -4.47 -9.99 17.16
C GLU A 784 -5.57 -11.01 17.52
N GLN A 785 -5.27 -12.31 17.51
CA GLN A 785 -6.25 -13.37 17.80
C GLN A 785 -6.49 -13.65 19.29
N ASP A 786 -5.60 -13.19 20.17
CA ASP A 786 -5.71 -13.44 21.61
C ASP A 786 -6.99 -12.82 22.21
N ALA A 787 -7.39 -11.63 21.74
CA ALA A 787 -8.63 -10.98 22.14
C ALA A 787 -9.87 -11.80 21.74
N VAL A 788 -9.90 -12.33 20.51
CA VAL A 788 -11.00 -13.19 20.02
C VAL A 788 -11.06 -14.48 20.84
N VAL A 789 -9.92 -15.15 21.04
CA VAL A 789 -9.84 -16.39 21.82
C VAL A 789 -10.32 -16.17 23.24
N ARG A 790 -9.90 -15.09 23.92
CA ARG A 790 -10.39 -14.73 25.25
C ARG A 790 -11.91 -14.58 25.27
N LEU A 791 -12.48 -13.80 24.36
CA LEU A 791 -13.92 -13.58 24.29
C LEU A 791 -14.70 -14.87 24.09
N LEU A 792 -14.22 -15.76 23.21
CA LEU A 792 -14.84 -17.07 22.97
C LEU A 792 -14.79 -17.95 24.23
N LEU A 793 -13.64 -18.00 24.92
CA LEU A 793 -13.47 -18.78 26.15
C LEU A 793 -14.30 -18.22 27.32
N GLU A 794 -14.40 -16.89 27.46
CA GLU A 794 -15.28 -16.22 28.44
C GLU A 794 -16.77 -16.58 28.22
N HIS A 795 -17.16 -16.81 26.97
CA HIS A 795 -18.49 -17.30 26.59
C HIS A 795 -18.62 -18.83 26.58
N LYS A 796 -17.71 -19.53 27.27
CA LYS A 796 -17.71 -20.99 27.47
C LYS A 796 -17.53 -21.80 26.19
N ALA A 797 -16.74 -21.32 25.24
CA ALA A 797 -16.26 -22.16 24.13
C ALA A 797 -15.55 -23.40 24.67
N SER A 798 -15.86 -24.58 24.13
CA SER A 798 -15.23 -25.82 24.52
C SER A 798 -13.85 -25.96 23.82
N PRO A 799 -12.71 -25.91 24.54
CA PRO A 799 -11.39 -26.01 23.94
C PRO A 799 -11.10 -27.38 23.33
N ASP A 800 -11.77 -28.44 23.83
CA ASP A 800 -11.51 -29.84 23.45
C ASP A 800 -12.42 -30.37 22.34
N LYS A 801 -13.21 -29.50 21.70
CA LYS A 801 -13.93 -29.90 20.48
C LYS A 801 -12.91 -30.34 19.44
N ARG A 802 -13.26 -31.37 18.68
CA ARG A 802 -12.43 -31.94 17.61
C ARG A 802 -13.05 -31.62 16.27
N ASP A 803 -12.21 -31.18 15.34
CA ASP A 803 -12.62 -31.05 13.95
C ASP A 803 -12.78 -32.43 13.29
N CYS A 804 -13.34 -32.48 12.08
CA CYS A 804 -13.58 -33.73 11.36
C CYS A 804 -12.57 -33.99 10.23
N MET A 805 -11.51 -33.18 10.10
CA MET A 805 -10.50 -33.37 9.06
C MET A 805 -9.34 -34.21 9.57
N ASP A 806 -8.76 -33.80 10.69
CA ASP A 806 -7.67 -34.51 11.34
C ASP A 806 -8.00 -34.85 12.79
N GLY A 807 -9.12 -34.36 13.35
CA GLY A 807 -9.50 -34.63 14.73
C GLY A 807 -8.80 -33.70 15.72
N ARG A 808 -8.23 -32.59 15.25
CA ARG A 808 -7.47 -31.66 16.07
C ARG A 808 -8.37 -30.73 16.88
N THR A 809 -7.86 -30.34 18.04
CA THR A 809 -8.47 -29.32 18.91
C THR A 809 -7.88 -27.94 18.64
N ALA A 810 -8.47 -26.89 19.24
CA ALA A 810 -7.91 -25.54 19.17
C ALA A 810 -6.49 -25.47 19.75
N LEU A 811 -6.21 -26.22 20.83
CA LEU A 811 -4.87 -26.29 21.43
C LEU A 811 -3.86 -26.90 20.45
N MET A 812 -4.22 -27.98 19.76
CA MET A 812 -3.35 -28.62 18.78
C MET A 812 -3.01 -27.69 17.61
N ARG A 813 -3.98 -26.89 17.15
CA ARG A 813 -3.78 -25.89 16.09
C ARG A 813 -2.87 -24.75 16.57
N ALA A 814 -3.14 -24.21 17.76
CA ALA A 814 -2.30 -23.16 18.36
C ALA A 814 -0.85 -23.60 18.57
N VAL A 815 -0.64 -24.85 19.02
CA VAL A 815 0.71 -25.41 19.18
C VAL A 815 1.40 -25.61 17.83
N LEU A 816 0.68 -26.13 16.82
CA LEU A 816 1.23 -26.33 15.49
C LEU A 816 1.68 -25.00 14.83
N GLN A 817 0.97 -23.91 15.10
CA GLN A 817 1.30 -22.57 14.59
C GLN A 817 2.26 -21.79 15.51
N ASN A 818 2.69 -22.37 16.64
CA ASN A 818 3.54 -21.72 17.64
C ASN A 818 2.95 -20.44 18.28
N HIS A 819 1.62 -20.35 18.39
CA HIS A 819 0.95 -19.19 18.99
C HIS A 819 0.98 -19.28 20.54
N ALA A 820 2.09 -18.88 21.14
CA ALA A 820 2.33 -19.03 22.58
C ALA A 820 1.24 -18.38 23.46
N THR A 821 0.75 -17.18 23.12
CA THR A 821 -0.28 -16.48 23.87
C THR A 821 -1.62 -17.21 23.84
N VAL A 822 -2.05 -17.65 22.65
CA VAL A 822 -3.28 -18.44 22.45
C VAL A 822 -3.17 -19.79 23.15
N MET A 823 -1.99 -20.43 23.09
CA MET A 823 -1.72 -21.67 23.83
C MET A 823 -1.92 -21.47 25.33
N GLU A 824 -1.34 -20.44 25.95
CA GLU A 824 -1.52 -20.16 27.38
C GLU A 824 -2.98 -19.87 27.74
N LEU A 825 -3.72 -19.17 26.87
CA LEU A 825 -5.15 -18.90 27.09
C LEU A 825 -5.98 -20.20 27.08
N LEU A 826 -5.73 -21.08 26.11
CA LEU A 826 -6.42 -22.36 26.00
C LEU A 826 -6.10 -23.26 27.19
N LEU A 827 -4.82 -23.36 27.57
CA LEU A 827 -4.40 -24.11 28.76
C LEU A 827 -4.98 -23.54 30.05
N GLY A 828 -5.01 -22.22 30.20
CA GLY A 828 -5.63 -21.53 31.33
C GLY A 828 -7.14 -21.77 31.44
N SER A 829 -7.81 -22.06 30.31
CA SER A 829 -9.23 -22.43 30.27
C SER A 829 -9.51 -23.93 30.51
N GLY A 830 -8.47 -24.74 30.73
CA GLY A 830 -8.59 -26.16 31.01
C GLY A 830 -8.57 -27.09 29.79
N ALA A 831 -7.98 -26.65 28.66
CA ALA A 831 -7.77 -27.51 27.50
C ALA A 831 -6.95 -28.76 27.87
N ASP A 832 -7.38 -29.95 27.44
CA ASP A 832 -6.70 -31.21 27.76
C ASP A 832 -5.39 -31.33 26.96
N THR A 833 -4.28 -31.41 27.69
CA THR A 833 -2.92 -31.52 27.15
C THR A 833 -2.64 -32.87 26.49
N ASN A 834 -3.51 -33.86 26.70
CA ASN A 834 -3.35 -35.25 26.26
C ASN A 834 -4.37 -35.67 25.19
N VAL A 835 -5.12 -34.73 24.63
CA VAL A 835 -5.93 -35.00 23.43
C VAL A 835 -5.05 -35.51 22.30
N ASN A 836 -5.63 -36.30 21.41
CA ASN A 836 -4.93 -36.83 20.26
C ASN A 836 -5.77 -36.67 19.00
N ASP A 837 -5.12 -36.46 17.86
CA ASP A 837 -5.80 -36.41 16.57
C ASP A 837 -6.17 -37.83 16.09
N GLU A 838 -6.73 -37.96 14.89
CA GLU A 838 -7.11 -39.26 14.32
C GLU A 838 -5.91 -40.21 14.13
N ALA A 839 -4.71 -39.64 13.91
CA ALA A 839 -3.45 -40.37 13.81
C ALA A 839 -2.84 -40.70 15.18
N GLY A 840 -3.44 -40.26 16.29
CA GLY A 840 -2.94 -40.47 17.65
C GLY A 840 -1.86 -39.48 18.07
N VAL A 841 -1.61 -38.42 17.30
CA VAL A 841 -0.60 -37.39 17.61
C VAL A 841 -1.12 -36.47 18.71
N THR A 842 -0.31 -36.20 19.73
CA THR A 842 -0.67 -35.31 20.86
C THR A 842 -0.18 -33.87 20.65
N PRO A 843 -0.70 -32.88 21.41
CA PRO A 843 -0.12 -31.52 21.43
C PRO A 843 1.39 -31.50 21.64
N LEU A 844 1.92 -32.35 22.54
CA LEU A 844 3.36 -32.45 22.77
C LEU A 844 4.13 -32.94 21.54
N MET A 845 3.59 -33.92 20.82
CA MET A 845 4.19 -34.39 19.57
C MET A 845 4.20 -33.32 18.48
N LEU A 846 3.14 -32.50 18.38
CA LEU A 846 3.11 -31.37 17.44
C LEU A 846 4.11 -30.27 17.82
N ALA A 847 4.23 -29.94 19.11
CA ALA A 847 5.22 -28.98 19.61
C ALA A 847 6.64 -29.45 19.24
N VAL A 848 6.90 -30.75 19.40
CA VAL A 848 8.19 -31.34 19.04
C VAL A 848 8.40 -31.35 17.54
N GLU A 849 7.40 -31.69 16.75
CA GLU A 849 7.48 -31.74 15.29
C GLU A 849 7.79 -30.36 14.66
N GLY A 850 7.28 -29.29 15.27
CA GLY A 850 7.55 -27.89 14.89
C GLY A 850 8.80 -27.27 15.53
N GLY A 851 9.48 -27.97 16.44
CA GLY A 851 10.66 -27.44 17.14
C GLY A 851 10.35 -26.40 18.23
N HIS A 852 9.14 -26.40 18.78
CA HIS A 852 8.65 -25.39 19.73
C HIS A 852 9.01 -25.76 21.19
N ALA A 853 10.27 -25.57 21.57
CA ALA A 853 10.81 -25.93 22.89
C ALA A 853 10.01 -25.36 24.08
N MET A 854 9.59 -24.09 24.00
CA MET A 854 8.79 -23.46 25.06
C MET A 854 7.40 -24.06 25.19
N ALA A 855 6.72 -24.34 24.06
CA ALA A 855 5.43 -25.00 24.06
C ALA A 855 5.54 -26.43 24.63
N ALA A 856 6.55 -27.19 24.23
CA ALA A 856 6.81 -28.53 24.75
C ALA A 856 7.06 -28.52 26.26
N SER A 857 7.96 -27.64 26.74
CA SER A 857 8.25 -27.45 28.16
C SER A 857 6.98 -27.16 28.96
N ARG A 858 6.14 -26.27 28.45
CA ARG A 858 4.89 -25.89 29.09
C ARG A 858 3.89 -27.05 29.16
N LEU A 859 3.71 -27.77 28.06
CA LEU A 859 2.80 -28.93 27.99
C LEU A 859 3.24 -30.02 28.97
N ILE A 860 4.53 -30.31 29.06
CA ILE A 860 5.08 -31.28 30.03
C ILE A 860 4.82 -30.83 31.46
N ALA A 861 5.08 -29.55 31.78
CA ALA A 861 4.81 -29.00 33.11
C ALA A 861 3.33 -29.09 33.53
N LEU A 862 2.41 -29.16 32.56
CA LEU A 862 0.97 -29.33 32.76
C LEU A 862 0.50 -30.79 32.62
N GLY A 863 1.41 -31.76 32.65
CA GLY A 863 1.10 -33.19 32.68
C GLY A 863 0.84 -33.84 31.32
N ALA A 864 1.42 -33.30 30.24
CA ALA A 864 1.44 -34.01 28.95
C ALA A 864 2.19 -35.35 29.07
N LYS A 865 1.61 -36.42 28.53
CA LYS A 865 2.17 -37.77 28.52
C LYS A 865 3.34 -37.85 27.55
N VAL A 866 4.55 -37.78 28.10
CA VAL A 866 5.82 -37.81 27.35
C VAL A 866 5.97 -39.07 26.49
N ASN A 867 5.53 -40.22 27.00
CA ASN A 867 5.63 -41.53 26.33
C ASN A 867 4.36 -41.93 25.57
N ALA A 868 3.46 -40.99 25.26
CA ALA A 868 2.36 -41.28 24.36
C ALA A 868 2.90 -41.75 23.00
N GLN A 869 2.17 -42.64 22.34
CA GLN A 869 2.54 -43.21 21.03
C GLN A 869 1.46 -42.92 20.00
N ASP A 870 1.87 -42.51 18.79
CA ASP A 870 0.94 -42.37 17.68
C ASP A 870 0.38 -43.72 17.20
N ARG A 871 -0.69 -43.69 16.42
CA ARG A 871 -1.36 -44.93 15.95
C ARG A 871 -0.64 -45.59 14.78
N SER A 872 0.02 -44.79 13.94
CA SER A 872 0.59 -45.27 12.67
C SER A 872 1.93 -45.99 12.87
N ARG A 873 2.87 -45.37 13.59
CA ARG A 873 4.24 -45.89 13.76
C ARG A 873 4.59 -46.21 15.19
N LYS A 874 3.68 -45.98 16.14
CA LYS A 874 3.96 -46.04 17.58
C LYS A 874 5.09 -45.13 18.01
N TRP A 875 5.26 -44.01 17.28
CA TRP A 875 6.30 -43.04 17.57
C TRP A 875 5.97 -42.22 18.81
N THR A 876 6.98 -42.03 19.65
CA THR A 876 6.92 -41.13 20.80
C THR A 876 7.34 -39.71 20.39
N ALA A 877 7.14 -38.75 21.29
CA ALA A 877 7.69 -37.41 21.13
C ALA A 877 9.23 -37.46 20.94
N LEU A 878 9.93 -38.34 21.66
CA LEU A 878 11.39 -38.50 21.55
C LEU A 878 11.81 -38.94 20.14
N THR A 879 11.17 -39.96 19.58
CA THR A 879 11.50 -40.46 18.23
C THR A 879 11.32 -39.37 17.16
N ARG A 880 10.27 -38.55 17.29
CA ARG A 880 10.03 -37.41 16.38
C ARG A 880 11.07 -36.31 16.54
N ALA A 881 11.49 -36.01 17.78
CA ALA A 881 12.55 -35.03 18.04
C ALA A 881 13.89 -35.46 17.40
N VAL A 882 14.18 -36.76 17.44
CA VAL A 882 15.36 -37.36 16.79
C VAL A 882 15.28 -37.24 15.27
N GLU A 883 14.15 -37.63 14.66
CA GLU A 883 13.95 -37.54 13.21
C GLU A 883 14.12 -36.08 12.71
N ARG A 884 13.56 -35.11 13.46
CA ARG A 884 13.61 -33.68 13.12
C ARG A 884 14.88 -32.96 13.58
N ASN A 885 15.82 -33.67 14.19
CA ASN A 885 17.11 -33.13 14.65
C ASN A 885 16.98 -31.96 15.65
N HIS A 886 16.11 -32.10 16.66
CA HIS A 886 15.89 -31.09 17.68
C HIS A 886 16.56 -31.45 19.01
N GLU A 887 17.87 -31.21 19.12
CA GLU A 887 18.69 -31.58 20.29
C GLU A 887 18.16 -31.03 21.63
N GLU A 888 17.73 -29.77 21.67
CA GLU A 888 17.17 -29.15 22.88
C GLU A 888 15.91 -29.88 23.36
N LEU A 889 15.02 -30.26 22.43
CA LEU A 889 13.81 -31.01 22.72
C LEU A 889 14.11 -32.44 23.16
N ILE A 890 15.15 -33.07 22.61
CA ILE A 890 15.60 -34.40 23.03
C ILE A 890 16.05 -34.36 24.50
N CYS A 891 16.89 -33.39 24.87
CA CYS A 891 17.29 -33.19 26.26
C CYS A 891 16.07 -32.97 27.17
N LEU A 892 15.19 -32.05 26.79
CA LEU A 892 13.98 -31.74 27.55
C LEU A 892 13.07 -32.97 27.77
N LEU A 893 12.88 -33.80 26.74
CA LEU A 893 12.07 -35.01 26.83
C LEU A 893 12.72 -36.06 27.74
N LEU A 894 14.02 -36.32 27.58
CA LEU A 894 14.76 -37.29 28.40
C LEU A 894 14.80 -36.88 29.87
N ASP A 895 15.01 -35.59 30.14
CA ASP A 895 15.04 -35.03 31.49
C ASP A 895 13.66 -35.14 32.19
N ASN A 896 12.59 -35.29 31.41
CA ASN A 896 11.21 -35.48 31.89
C ASN A 896 10.70 -36.93 31.73
N GLY A 897 11.61 -37.91 31.67
CA GLY A 897 11.26 -39.34 31.74
C GLY A 897 10.80 -39.97 30.42
N ALA A 898 11.23 -39.41 29.28
CA ALA A 898 11.03 -40.08 28.00
C ALA A 898 11.71 -41.45 27.97
N GLU A 899 10.99 -42.48 27.53
CA GLU A 899 11.51 -43.83 27.33
C GLU A 899 12.50 -43.84 26.16
N ILE A 900 13.80 -43.95 26.49
CA ILE A 900 14.90 -43.85 25.52
C ILE A 900 14.90 -44.98 24.48
N ASP A 901 14.51 -46.19 24.90
CA ASP A 901 14.45 -47.39 24.06
C ASP A 901 13.02 -47.77 23.64
N ALA A 902 12.11 -46.78 23.61
CA ALA A 902 10.76 -47.00 23.08
C ALA A 902 10.82 -47.49 21.62
N ARG A 903 10.05 -48.55 21.33
CA ARG A 903 10.08 -49.23 20.03
C ARG A 903 8.93 -48.81 19.14
N SER A 904 9.25 -48.49 17.89
CA SER A 904 8.26 -48.23 16.84
C SER A 904 7.60 -49.52 16.32
N THR A 905 6.51 -49.40 15.58
CA THR A 905 5.89 -50.52 14.86
C THR A 905 5.61 -50.15 13.40
N PRO A 906 5.78 -51.07 12.44
CA PRO A 906 6.21 -52.46 12.61
C PRO A 906 7.72 -52.65 12.76
N GLN A 907 8.55 -51.62 12.53
CA GLN A 907 10.00 -51.78 12.40
C GLN A 907 10.74 -52.09 13.70
N GLN A 908 10.15 -51.85 14.88
CA GLN A 908 10.84 -52.01 16.18
C GLN A 908 12.07 -51.10 16.35
N ASP A 909 12.18 -50.02 15.55
CA ASP A 909 13.29 -49.06 15.67
C ASP A 909 13.22 -48.32 17.00
N THR A 910 14.37 -48.18 17.68
CA THR A 910 14.58 -47.29 18.83
C THR A 910 15.05 -45.91 18.37
N ALA A 911 15.02 -44.92 19.27
CA ALA A 911 15.54 -43.58 18.99
C ALA A 911 17.01 -43.62 18.50
N LEU A 912 17.83 -44.50 19.08
CA LEU A 912 19.23 -44.69 18.67
C LEU A 912 19.32 -45.23 17.23
N ILE A 913 18.53 -46.23 16.88
CA ILE A 913 18.50 -46.80 15.53
C ILE A 913 18.11 -45.73 14.49
N THR A 914 17.08 -44.94 14.77
CA THR A 914 16.64 -43.85 13.88
C THR A 914 17.72 -42.77 13.75
N ALA A 915 18.35 -42.34 14.86
CA ALA A 915 19.43 -41.35 14.84
C ALA A 915 20.64 -41.85 14.01
N SER A 916 20.97 -43.14 14.14
CA SER A 916 22.08 -43.76 13.41
C SER A 916 21.81 -43.91 11.92
N GLU A 917 20.58 -44.24 11.52
CA GLU A 917 20.18 -44.28 10.11
C GLU A 917 20.25 -42.89 9.45
N GLU A 918 19.80 -41.86 10.15
CA GLU A 918 19.77 -40.47 9.66
C GLU A 918 21.12 -39.74 9.80
N GLY A 919 22.17 -40.42 10.28
CA GLY A 919 23.53 -39.86 10.36
C GLY A 919 23.70 -38.77 11.43
N ARG A 920 22.85 -38.74 12.46
CA ARG A 920 22.84 -37.67 13.47
C ARG A 920 23.87 -37.92 14.58
N GLU A 921 25.15 -37.74 14.28
CA GLU A 921 26.27 -38.04 15.20
C GLU A 921 26.10 -37.42 16.59
N SER A 922 25.76 -36.13 16.69
CA SER A 922 25.53 -35.45 17.97
C SER A 922 24.40 -36.08 18.79
N ILE A 923 23.31 -36.47 18.13
CA ILE A 923 22.15 -37.11 18.77
C ILE A 923 22.50 -38.54 19.19
N VAL A 924 23.22 -39.29 18.36
CA VAL A 924 23.72 -40.63 18.70
C VAL A 924 24.59 -40.56 19.96
N ARG A 925 25.51 -39.59 20.02
CA ARG A 925 26.34 -39.35 21.20
C ARG A 925 25.50 -39.06 22.43
N LEU A 926 24.54 -38.13 22.30
CA LEU A 926 23.64 -37.74 23.38
C LEU A 926 22.82 -38.93 23.89
N LEU A 927 22.22 -39.74 23.00
CA LEU A 927 21.40 -40.90 23.39
C LEU A 927 22.25 -41.96 24.12
N LEU A 928 23.47 -42.23 23.64
CA LEU A 928 24.39 -43.17 24.31
C LEU A 928 24.84 -42.65 25.67
N ASP A 929 25.14 -41.35 25.78
CA ASP A 929 25.50 -40.71 27.06
C ASP A 929 24.35 -40.78 28.09
N ARG A 930 23.10 -40.86 27.61
CA ARG A 930 21.88 -41.02 28.42
C ARG A 930 21.45 -42.47 28.61
N GLY A 931 22.28 -43.44 28.17
CA GLY A 931 22.10 -44.87 28.47
C GLY A 931 21.23 -45.65 27.48
N ALA A 932 21.09 -45.20 26.23
CA ALA A 932 20.40 -45.96 25.18
C ALA A 932 21.05 -47.35 24.96
N GLU A 933 20.23 -48.38 24.74
CA GLU A 933 20.71 -49.73 24.48
C GLU A 933 21.42 -49.79 23.11
N ILE A 934 22.77 -49.87 23.14
CA ILE A 934 23.62 -49.78 21.93
C ILE A 934 23.37 -50.90 20.92
N ASP A 935 23.04 -52.09 21.40
CA ASP A 935 22.80 -53.29 20.60
C ASP A 935 21.31 -53.65 20.49
N ALA A 936 20.42 -52.68 20.72
CA ALA A 936 18.99 -52.84 20.47
C ALA A 936 18.76 -53.31 19.03
N ARG A 937 17.79 -54.21 18.85
CA ARG A 937 17.52 -54.87 17.57
C ARG A 937 16.16 -54.46 17.03
N ASP A 938 16.15 -54.08 15.75
CA ASP A 938 14.92 -53.87 14.99
C ASP A 938 14.25 -55.20 14.60
N TRP A 939 13.15 -55.13 13.83
CA TRP A 939 12.38 -56.29 13.41
C TRP A 939 13.18 -57.30 12.54
N ALA A 940 14.24 -56.83 11.86
CA ALA A 940 15.13 -57.65 11.03
C ALA A 940 16.40 -58.07 11.78
N ALA A 941 16.40 -57.91 13.11
CA ALA A 941 17.52 -58.15 14.00
C ALA A 941 18.76 -57.27 13.69
N ARG A 942 18.55 -56.07 13.14
CA ARG A 942 19.62 -55.10 12.84
C ARG A 942 19.86 -54.19 14.04
N THR A 943 21.14 -53.89 14.31
CA THR A 943 21.56 -52.93 15.33
C THR A 943 21.73 -51.52 14.74
N ALA A 944 21.88 -50.52 15.61
CA ALA A 944 22.21 -49.15 15.20
C ALA A 944 23.46 -49.08 14.32
N LEU A 945 24.49 -49.90 14.62
CA LEU A 945 25.71 -50.02 13.82
C LEU A 945 25.40 -50.48 12.39
N MET A 946 24.57 -51.52 12.23
CA MET A 946 24.20 -52.03 10.90
C MET A 946 23.43 -50.99 10.08
N ARG A 947 22.54 -50.23 10.72
CA ARG A 947 21.72 -49.20 10.06
C ARG A 947 22.57 -48.00 9.62
N ALA A 948 23.58 -47.63 10.42
CA ALA A 948 24.58 -46.64 10.05
C ALA A 948 25.41 -47.11 8.85
N VAL A 949 25.84 -48.39 8.82
CA VAL A 949 26.56 -48.98 7.67
C VAL A 949 25.69 -49.00 6.41
N ASP A 950 24.41 -49.38 6.52
CA ASP A 950 23.48 -49.43 5.38
C ASP A 950 23.30 -48.06 4.70
N ARG A 951 23.43 -46.97 5.45
CA ARG A 951 23.32 -45.58 4.99
C ARG A 951 24.68 -44.87 4.81
N ASP A 952 25.79 -45.62 4.93
CA ASP A 952 27.16 -45.12 4.81
C ASP A 952 27.53 -43.95 5.75
N GLN A 953 27.07 -44.03 6.99
CA GLN A 953 27.28 -42.99 8.00
C GLN A 953 28.60 -43.21 8.76
N GLU A 954 29.75 -43.02 8.11
CA GLU A 954 31.08 -43.35 8.66
C GLU A 954 31.34 -42.76 10.07
N ALA A 955 30.98 -41.49 10.30
CA ALA A 955 31.18 -40.83 11.58
C ALA A 955 30.36 -41.48 12.71
N VAL A 956 29.12 -41.88 12.41
CA VAL A 956 28.25 -42.61 13.35
C VAL A 956 28.78 -44.03 13.57
N VAL A 957 29.25 -44.72 12.51
CA VAL A 957 29.88 -46.04 12.64
C VAL A 957 31.07 -45.97 13.60
N ARG A 958 31.96 -44.99 13.41
CA ARG A 958 33.11 -44.79 14.29
C ARG A 958 32.69 -44.55 15.74
N LEU A 959 31.73 -43.64 15.95
CA LEU A 959 31.21 -43.34 17.29
C LEU A 959 30.60 -44.57 17.96
N LEU A 960 29.79 -45.37 17.25
CA LEU A 960 29.17 -46.58 17.82
C LEU A 960 30.23 -47.63 18.21
N LEU A 961 31.28 -47.80 17.40
CA LEU A 961 32.39 -48.69 17.70
C LEU A 961 33.20 -48.22 18.91
N GLU A 962 33.50 -46.92 19.01
CA GLU A 962 34.17 -46.31 20.17
C GLU A 962 33.36 -46.50 21.47
N ARG A 963 32.03 -46.58 21.37
CA ARG A 963 31.11 -46.81 22.49
C ARG A 963 30.81 -48.29 22.77
N GLY A 964 31.48 -49.20 22.06
CA GLY A 964 31.43 -50.64 22.34
C GLY A 964 30.25 -51.38 21.69
N ALA A 965 29.75 -50.91 20.54
CA ALA A 965 28.71 -51.62 19.78
C ALA A 965 29.18 -53.03 19.39
N GLY A 966 28.28 -54.01 19.47
CA GLY A 966 28.54 -55.39 19.09
C GLY A 966 28.88 -55.53 17.60
N ILE A 967 30.17 -55.65 17.28
CA ILE A 967 30.66 -55.63 15.90
C ILE A 967 30.30 -56.88 15.08
N ASN A 968 30.17 -58.03 15.75
CA ASN A 968 29.88 -59.33 15.14
C ASN A 968 28.43 -59.79 15.35
N VAL A 969 27.51 -58.87 15.66
CA VAL A 969 26.07 -59.20 15.73
C VAL A 969 25.58 -59.63 14.34
N ASN A 970 24.67 -60.60 14.28
CA ASN A 970 24.16 -61.17 13.04
C ASN A 970 22.67 -60.88 12.88
N SER A 971 22.31 -60.27 11.75
CA SER A 971 20.91 -60.05 11.34
C SER A 971 20.38 -61.24 10.53
N TRP A 972 19.06 -61.33 10.33
CA TRP A 972 18.49 -62.48 9.60
C TRP A 972 18.85 -62.56 8.11
N GLU A 973 18.99 -61.45 7.39
CA GLU A 973 19.14 -61.48 5.91
C GLU A 973 20.50 -61.02 5.37
N GLU A 974 21.17 -60.08 6.04
CA GLU A 974 22.40 -59.46 5.51
C GLU A 974 23.61 -59.62 6.42
N GLY A 975 23.52 -60.51 7.41
CA GLY A 975 24.67 -60.92 8.19
C GLY A 975 25.17 -59.87 9.19
N THR A 976 26.49 -59.74 9.32
CA THR A 976 27.18 -58.79 10.22
C THR A 976 27.30 -57.39 9.60
N ALA A 977 27.77 -56.40 10.38
CA ALA A 977 28.08 -55.07 9.87
C ALA A 977 29.17 -55.13 8.77
N LEU A 978 30.17 -56.00 8.92
CA LEU A 978 31.24 -56.19 7.93
C LEU A 978 30.71 -56.71 6.60
N MET A 979 29.81 -57.70 6.62
CA MET A 979 29.21 -58.26 5.40
C MET A 979 28.38 -57.22 4.63
N ARG A 980 27.67 -56.35 5.34
CA ARG A 980 26.92 -55.23 4.74
C ARG A 980 27.84 -54.22 4.09
N ALA A 981 28.86 -53.75 4.82
CA ALA A 981 29.84 -52.82 4.30
C ALA A 981 30.54 -53.41 3.05
N ALA A 982 30.84 -54.71 3.10
CA ALA A 982 31.45 -55.44 2.01
C ALA A 982 30.55 -55.55 0.78
N ARG A 983 29.25 -55.82 0.98
CA ARG A 983 28.23 -55.87 -0.08
C ARG A 983 27.94 -54.50 -0.72
N ARG A 984 28.12 -53.41 0.03
CA ARG A 984 27.96 -52.03 -0.45
C ARG A 984 29.20 -51.49 -1.16
N GLY A 985 30.36 -52.10 -0.92
CA GLY A 985 31.64 -51.66 -1.49
C GLY A 985 32.32 -50.54 -0.72
N ASN A 986 31.95 -50.31 0.55
CA ASN A 986 32.42 -49.16 1.33
C ASN A 986 33.78 -49.48 1.98
N SER A 987 34.87 -49.40 1.22
CA SER A 987 36.21 -49.77 1.68
C SER A 987 36.63 -49.09 2.98
N ALA A 988 36.31 -47.81 3.18
CA ALA A 988 36.64 -47.07 4.40
C ALA A 988 35.93 -47.65 5.64
N VAL A 989 34.64 -47.99 5.51
CA VAL A 989 33.86 -48.61 6.59
C VAL A 989 34.32 -50.05 6.84
N VAL A 990 34.68 -50.80 5.80
CA VAL A 990 35.25 -52.15 5.94
C VAL A 990 36.58 -52.09 6.70
N GLU A 991 37.48 -51.18 6.33
CA GLU A 991 38.76 -50.97 7.02
C GLU A 991 38.56 -50.59 8.49
N LEU A 992 37.62 -49.67 8.75
CA LEU A 992 37.26 -49.25 10.12
C LEU A 992 36.73 -50.41 10.97
N LEU A 993 35.86 -51.26 10.40
CA LEU A 993 35.30 -52.42 11.09
C LEU A 993 36.37 -53.47 11.39
N LEU A 994 37.25 -53.77 10.43
CA LEU A 994 38.36 -54.73 10.62
C LEU A 994 39.37 -54.22 11.66
N ALA A 995 39.73 -52.93 11.59
CA ALA A 995 40.60 -52.30 12.59
C ALA A 995 40.00 -52.33 14.00
N SER A 996 38.66 -52.37 14.11
CA SER A 996 37.92 -52.47 15.37
C SER A 996 37.66 -53.92 15.81
N GLY A 997 38.24 -54.92 15.14
CA GLY A 997 38.17 -56.33 15.54
C GLY A 997 36.97 -57.11 14.98
N ALA A 998 36.41 -56.70 13.83
CA ALA A 998 35.40 -57.49 13.14
C ALA A 998 35.96 -58.85 12.71
N ASP A 999 35.20 -59.91 12.95
CA ASP A 999 35.56 -61.26 12.51
C ASP A 999 35.38 -61.36 10.99
N VAL A 1000 36.51 -61.46 10.28
CA VAL A 1000 36.57 -61.49 8.81
C VAL A 1000 35.89 -62.73 8.22
N ASP A 1001 35.89 -63.84 8.96
CA ASP A 1001 35.36 -65.14 8.54
C ASP A 1001 34.01 -65.47 9.20
N ALA A 1002 33.39 -64.50 9.90
CA ALA A 1002 32.04 -64.64 10.41
C ALA A 1002 31.10 -65.03 9.26
N LYS A 1003 30.07 -65.84 9.55
CA LYS A 1003 29.11 -66.32 8.54
C LYS A 1003 27.69 -65.85 8.84
N ASP A 1004 26.96 -65.46 7.80
CA ASP A 1004 25.53 -65.12 7.92
C ASP A 1004 24.68 -66.38 8.22
N GLN A 1005 23.50 -66.20 8.82
CA GLN A 1005 22.64 -67.32 9.21
C GLN A 1005 21.81 -67.92 8.07
N PHE A 1006 21.65 -67.20 6.95
CA PHE A 1006 20.75 -67.55 5.86
C PHE A 1006 21.42 -68.37 4.76
N ARG A 1007 22.62 -67.97 4.34
CA ARG A 1007 23.44 -68.62 3.29
C ARG A 1007 24.77 -69.13 3.81
N GLY A 1008 25.18 -68.75 5.01
CA GLY A 1008 26.52 -69.08 5.52
C GLY A 1008 27.64 -68.36 4.78
N GLN A 1009 27.34 -67.22 4.13
CA GLN A 1009 28.34 -66.42 3.42
C GLN A 1009 29.10 -65.55 4.42
N ASP A 1010 30.39 -65.36 4.15
CA ASP A 1010 31.24 -64.41 4.84
C ASP A 1010 31.30 -63.06 4.09
N ALA A 1011 32.07 -62.12 4.63
CA ALA A 1011 32.26 -60.80 4.01
C ALA A 1011 32.94 -60.90 2.63
N LEU A 1012 33.85 -61.88 2.43
CA LEU A 1012 34.57 -62.08 1.17
C LEU A 1012 33.63 -62.53 0.05
N MET A 1013 32.74 -63.48 0.34
CA MET A 1013 31.68 -63.92 -0.57
C MET A 1013 30.70 -62.79 -0.88
N ALA A 1014 30.34 -61.97 0.12
CA ALA A 1014 29.46 -60.82 -0.07
C ALA A 1014 30.06 -59.77 -1.01
N ALA A 1015 31.32 -59.36 -0.79
CA ALA A 1015 32.05 -58.43 -1.66
C ALA A 1015 32.23 -58.97 -3.08
N THR A 1016 32.55 -60.25 -3.20
CA THR A 1016 32.77 -60.90 -4.50
C THR A 1016 31.48 -61.05 -5.29
N THR A 1017 30.37 -61.37 -4.61
CA THR A 1017 29.04 -61.47 -5.24
C THR A 1017 28.54 -60.11 -5.72
N ALA A 1018 28.90 -59.04 -5.01
CA ALA A 1018 28.57 -57.64 -5.33
C ALA A 1018 29.57 -56.95 -6.28
N ASP A 1019 30.65 -57.65 -6.66
CA ASP A 1019 31.67 -57.19 -7.61
C ASP A 1019 32.56 -56.01 -7.12
N HIS A 1020 32.87 -55.99 -5.81
CA HIS A 1020 33.69 -54.95 -5.20
C HIS A 1020 35.16 -55.36 -5.00
N ALA A 1021 35.93 -55.42 -6.11
CA ALA A 1021 37.32 -55.86 -6.10
C ALA A 1021 38.25 -55.17 -5.05
N PRO A 1022 38.16 -53.84 -4.80
CA PRO A 1022 38.96 -53.20 -3.76
C PRO A 1022 38.66 -53.72 -2.35
N VAL A 1023 37.40 -54.06 -2.08
CA VAL A 1023 37.00 -54.64 -0.79
C VAL A 1023 37.45 -56.10 -0.69
N VAL A 1024 37.37 -56.87 -1.77
CA VAL A 1024 37.90 -58.25 -1.81
C VAL A 1024 39.39 -58.25 -1.48
N GLN A 1025 40.16 -57.37 -2.11
CA GLN A 1025 41.58 -57.17 -1.82
C GLN A 1025 41.80 -56.87 -0.33
N LEU A 1026 41.07 -55.90 0.22
CA LEU A 1026 41.19 -55.46 1.60
C LEU A 1026 40.86 -56.57 2.61
N LEU A 1027 39.81 -57.37 2.35
CA LEU A 1027 39.44 -58.51 3.20
C LEU A 1027 40.51 -59.61 3.17
N LEU A 1028 41.06 -59.94 2.00
CA LEU A 1028 42.16 -60.91 1.87
C LEU A 1028 43.44 -60.42 2.53
N ASP A 1029 43.72 -59.11 2.48
CA ASP A 1029 44.87 -58.51 3.17
C ASP A 1029 44.73 -58.59 4.70
N HIS A 1030 43.51 -58.66 5.22
CA HIS A 1030 43.19 -58.88 6.64
C HIS A 1030 42.96 -60.35 7.00
N GLY A 1031 43.35 -61.28 6.13
CA GLY A 1031 43.39 -62.72 6.45
C GLY A 1031 42.09 -63.50 6.21
N ALA A 1032 41.16 -62.98 5.42
CA ALA A 1032 39.96 -63.73 5.02
C ALA A 1032 40.31 -65.08 4.37
N ASP A 1033 39.64 -66.15 4.78
CA ASP A 1033 39.83 -67.48 4.19
C ASP A 1033 39.28 -67.53 2.76
N ALA A 1034 40.20 -67.52 1.78
CA ALA A 1034 39.87 -67.61 0.35
C ALA A 1034 39.12 -68.91 -0.03
N ASN A 1035 39.14 -69.92 0.83
CA ASN A 1035 38.49 -71.22 0.64
C ASN A 1035 37.28 -71.44 1.54
N ALA A 1036 36.83 -70.43 2.28
CA ALA A 1036 35.63 -70.52 3.09
C ALA A 1036 34.43 -70.96 2.23
N ARG A 1037 33.55 -71.77 2.84
CA ARG A 1037 32.40 -72.38 2.16
C ARG A 1037 31.08 -71.96 2.79
N GLY A 1038 30.13 -71.54 1.95
CA GLY A 1038 28.75 -71.29 2.35
C GLY A 1038 27.97 -72.57 2.65
N LEU A 1039 26.69 -72.44 3.02
CA LEU A 1039 25.83 -73.58 3.35
C LEU A 1039 25.59 -74.53 2.16
N ARG A 1040 25.73 -74.03 0.91
CA ARG A 1040 25.65 -74.86 -0.30
C ARG A 1040 27.03 -75.25 -0.83
N GLY A 1041 28.09 -75.02 -0.05
CA GLY A 1041 29.46 -75.32 -0.44
C GLY A 1041 30.06 -74.32 -1.42
N GLU A 1042 29.38 -73.19 -1.69
CA GLU A 1042 29.87 -72.14 -2.57
C GLU A 1042 31.10 -71.44 -1.98
N THR A 1043 32.03 -71.03 -2.84
CA THR A 1043 33.24 -70.27 -2.47
C THR A 1043 33.25 -68.90 -3.15
N ALA A 1044 34.05 -67.96 -2.63
CA ALA A 1044 34.25 -66.66 -3.27
C ALA A 1044 34.74 -66.81 -4.73
N LEU A 1045 35.60 -67.78 -5.02
CA LEU A 1045 36.08 -68.06 -6.38
C LEU A 1045 34.96 -68.47 -7.34
N MET A 1046 33.99 -69.26 -6.87
CA MET A 1046 32.81 -69.62 -7.65
C MET A 1046 31.94 -68.40 -7.96
N ALA A 1047 31.78 -67.49 -7.00
CA ALA A 1047 31.05 -66.24 -7.20
C ALA A 1047 31.76 -65.30 -8.20
N ALA A 1048 33.08 -65.13 -8.09
CA ALA A 1048 33.88 -64.34 -9.04
C ALA A 1048 33.78 -64.91 -10.46
N ALA A 1049 33.85 -66.24 -10.58
CA ALA A 1049 33.76 -66.95 -11.83
C ALA A 1049 32.36 -66.86 -12.48
N GLU A 1050 31.29 -66.85 -11.69
CA GLU A 1050 29.93 -66.66 -12.18
C GLU A 1050 29.68 -65.21 -12.67
N ARG A 1051 30.30 -64.21 -12.01
CA ARG A 1051 30.21 -62.80 -12.39
C ARG A 1051 31.09 -62.43 -13.59
N GLY A 1052 32.13 -63.21 -13.86
CA GLY A 1052 33.05 -62.96 -14.98
C GLY A 1052 34.14 -61.95 -14.65
N ASN A 1053 34.43 -61.70 -13.37
CA ASN A 1053 35.47 -60.76 -12.94
C ASN A 1053 36.85 -61.44 -12.96
N ASP A 1054 37.61 -61.20 -14.02
CA ASP A 1054 38.94 -61.73 -14.25
C ASP A 1054 39.97 -61.25 -13.22
N PHE A 1055 39.92 -59.97 -12.84
CA PHE A 1055 40.79 -59.40 -11.82
C PHE A 1055 40.57 -60.06 -10.45
N THR A 1056 39.32 -60.13 -9.99
CA THR A 1056 38.96 -60.75 -8.70
C THR A 1056 39.24 -62.26 -8.71
N THR A 1057 39.02 -62.93 -9.85
CA THR A 1057 39.37 -64.35 -10.00
C THR A 1057 40.88 -64.56 -9.87
N LEU A 1058 41.69 -63.75 -10.56
CA LEU A 1058 43.15 -63.81 -10.48
C LEU A 1058 43.64 -63.52 -9.06
N LEU A 1059 43.05 -62.52 -8.41
CA LEU A 1059 43.37 -62.14 -7.04
C LEU A 1059 43.09 -63.29 -6.06
N LEU A 1060 41.91 -63.90 -6.10
CA LEU A 1060 41.56 -65.04 -5.25
C LEU A 1060 42.49 -66.24 -5.48
N LEU A 1061 42.82 -66.56 -6.74
CA LEU A 1061 43.78 -67.62 -7.07
C LEU A 1061 45.18 -67.31 -6.51
N SER A 1062 45.64 -66.06 -6.64
CA SER A 1062 46.94 -65.63 -6.11
C SER A 1062 47.03 -65.70 -4.58
N ARG A 1063 45.89 -65.71 -3.89
CA ARG A 1063 45.76 -65.86 -2.43
C ARG A 1063 45.37 -67.28 -1.99
N GLY A 1064 45.54 -68.28 -2.85
CA GLY A 1064 45.40 -69.69 -2.50
C GLY A 1064 43.97 -70.25 -2.58
N ALA A 1065 43.06 -69.62 -3.33
CA ALA A 1065 41.74 -70.18 -3.58
C ALA A 1065 41.83 -71.46 -4.44
N ALA A 1066 41.20 -72.54 -3.97
CA ALA A 1066 41.19 -73.85 -4.60
C ALA A 1066 40.31 -73.85 -5.86
N ALA A 1067 40.94 -73.90 -7.03
CA ALA A 1067 40.25 -73.88 -8.32
C ALA A 1067 39.38 -75.13 -8.55
N GLY A 1068 39.74 -76.25 -7.90
CA GLY A 1068 39.05 -77.53 -7.99
C GLY A 1068 37.89 -77.74 -7.01
N ALA A 1069 37.60 -76.79 -6.11
CA ALA A 1069 36.50 -76.93 -5.15
C ALA A 1069 35.14 -77.03 -5.88
N THR A 1070 34.25 -77.89 -5.39
CA THR A 1070 32.88 -78.09 -5.90
C THR A 1070 31.84 -77.62 -4.89
N ASP A 1071 30.69 -77.12 -5.34
CA ASP A 1071 29.52 -76.91 -4.47
C ASP A 1071 28.71 -78.22 -4.27
N LEU A 1072 27.60 -78.17 -3.53
CA LEU A 1072 26.73 -79.34 -3.31
C LEU A 1072 26.08 -79.87 -4.61
N ASP A 1073 25.98 -79.04 -5.65
CA ASP A 1073 25.45 -79.41 -6.97
C ASP A 1073 26.56 -79.94 -7.91
N GLY A 1074 27.81 -80.00 -7.42
CA GLY A 1074 28.97 -80.48 -8.18
C GLY A 1074 29.60 -79.44 -9.11
N HIS A 1075 29.18 -78.18 -9.05
CA HIS A 1075 29.75 -77.11 -9.88
C HIS A 1075 31.08 -76.60 -9.31
N THR A 1076 32.12 -76.58 -10.14
CA THR A 1076 33.36 -75.85 -9.88
C THR A 1076 33.28 -74.41 -10.39
N ALA A 1077 34.21 -73.54 -9.98
CA ALA A 1077 34.35 -72.20 -10.53
C ALA A 1077 34.43 -72.21 -12.07
N LEU A 1078 35.14 -73.19 -12.66
CA LEU A 1078 35.26 -73.34 -14.11
C LEU A 1078 33.90 -73.65 -14.76
N THR A 1079 33.09 -74.52 -14.15
CA THR A 1079 31.76 -74.86 -14.68
C THR A 1079 30.81 -73.67 -14.65
N ARG A 1080 30.83 -72.84 -13.59
CA ARG A 1080 30.01 -71.63 -13.49
C ARG A 1080 30.43 -70.57 -14.52
N ALA A 1081 31.73 -70.33 -14.70
CA ALA A 1081 32.23 -69.43 -15.75
C ALA A 1081 31.87 -69.92 -17.16
N SER A 1082 31.91 -71.25 -17.39
CA SER A 1082 31.55 -71.87 -18.67
C SER A 1082 30.06 -71.75 -18.98
N GLN A 1083 29.19 -71.97 -17.98
CA GLN A 1083 27.74 -71.80 -18.11
C GLN A 1083 27.34 -70.36 -18.47
N ARG A 1084 28.09 -69.36 -17.99
CA ARG A 1084 27.86 -67.93 -18.26
C ARG A 1084 28.64 -67.39 -19.47
N GLY A 1085 29.57 -68.15 -20.04
CA GLY A 1085 30.32 -67.79 -21.25
C GLY A 1085 31.53 -66.86 -21.02
N HIS A 1086 32.06 -66.78 -19.80
CA HIS A 1086 33.12 -65.83 -19.41
C HIS A 1086 34.51 -66.28 -19.86
N ARG A 1087 34.84 -66.08 -21.14
CA ARG A 1087 36.08 -66.59 -21.78
C ARG A 1087 37.39 -66.28 -21.05
N ALA A 1088 37.57 -65.05 -20.56
CA ALA A 1088 38.79 -64.64 -19.86
C ALA A 1088 38.96 -65.37 -18.51
N VAL A 1089 37.88 -65.53 -17.77
CA VAL A 1089 37.88 -66.27 -16.50
C VAL A 1089 38.08 -67.77 -16.72
N ILE A 1090 37.47 -68.34 -17.77
CA ILE A 1090 37.68 -69.75 -18.18
C ILE A 1090 39.18 -70.00 -18.42
N THR A 1091 39.86 -69.11 -19.16
CA THR A 1091 41.30 -69.28 -19.42
C THR A 1091 42.14 -69.20 -18.15
N LEU A 1092 41.82 -68.28 -17.22
CA LEU A 1092 42.51 -68.17 -15.93
C LEU A 1092 42.34 -69.43 -15.08
N LEU A 1093 41.10 -69.92 -14.95
CA LEU A 1093 40.80 -71.11 -14.15
C LEU A 1093 41.38 -72.40 -14.75
N SER A 1094 41.35 -72.55 -16.09
CA SER A 1094 42.00 -73.69 -16.76
C SER A 1094 43.51 -73.71 -16.55
N SER A 1095 44.16 -72.54 -16.54
CA SER A 1095 45.60 -72.44 -16.27
C SER A 1095 45.93 -72.81 -14.82
N ALA A 1096 45.14 -72.36 -13.85
CA ALA A 1096 45.34 -72.67 -12.44
C ALA A 1096 45.12 -74.18 -12.14
N LEU A 1097 44.07 -74.79 -12.71
CA LEU A 1097 43.81 -76.23 -12.60
C LEU A 1097 44.91 -77.11 -13.22
N SER A 1098 45.63 -76.60 -14.23
CA SER A 1098 46.77 -77.31 -14.84
C SER A 1098 48.08 -77.17 -14.05
N ALA A 1099 48.15 -76.21 -13.12
CA ALA A 1099 49.34 -75.92 -12.32
C ALA A 1099 49.36 -76.62 -10.95
N GLU A 1100 48.24 -77.21 -10.48
CA GLU A 1100 48.21 -78.04 -9.27
C GLU A 1100 48.87 -79.41 -9.53
N PRO A 1101 50.02 -79.75 -8.91
CA PRO A 1101 50.59 -81.08 -9.02
C PRO A 1101 49.86 -82.05 -8.08
N SER A 1102 49.11 -82.98 -8.64
CA SER A 1102 48.84 -84.35 -8.15
C SER A 1102 49.14 -84.63 -6.66
N GLN A 1103 48.19 -84.39 -5.76
CA GLN A 1103 48.11 -85.06 -4.46
C GLN A 1103 46.65 -85.40 -4.11
N TRP A 1104 46.07 -86.44 -4.74
CA TRP A 1104 45.10 -87.34 -4.09
C TRP A 1104 44.79 -88.63 -4.89
N PHE A 1105 45.79 -89.49 -5.06
CA PHE A 1105 45.67 -90.95 -5.07
C PHE A 1105 46.82 -91.39 -4.14
N ASP A 1106 46.69 -92.12 -3.05
CA ASP A 1106 45.74 -93.15 -2.65
C ASP A 1106 45.95 -93.39 -1.13
N GLU A 1107 44.90 -93.58 -0.32
CA GLU A 1107 44.93 -94.47 0.87
C GLU A 1107 43.52 -94.60 1.49
N LYS A 1108 42.63 -95.25 0.76
CA LYS A 1108 41.61 -96.13 1.35
C LYS A 1108 42.15 -97.56 1.28
N SER A 1109 42.94 -97.99 2.26
CA SER A 1109 43.19 -99.42 2.51
C SER A 1109 44.00 -99.65 3.80
N LYS A 1110 43.31 -99.75 4.93
CA LYS A 1110 43.37 -100.92 5.83
C LYS A 1110 42.27 -100.82 6.87
N ALA A 1111 41.35 -101.78 6.83
CA ALA A 1111 40.39 -102.04 7.88
C ALA A 1111 41.10 -102.62 9.11
N GLY A 1112 40.70 -102.14 10.29
CA GLY A 1112 41.10 -102.55 11.63
C GLY A 1112 40.35 -101.69 12.64
#